data_AF-A0A1V2C5Y0-F1
#
_entry.id   AF-A0A1V2C5Y0-F1
#
_cell.length_a   1.000
_cell.length_b   1.000
_cell.length_c   1.000
_cell.angle_alpha   90.00
_cell.angle_beta   90.00
_cell.angle_gamma   90.00
#
_symmetry.space_group_name_H-M   'P 1'
#
loop_
_entity.id
_entity.type
_entity.pdbx_description
1 polymer ?
#
loop_
_entity_poly.entity_id
_entity_poly.type
_entity_poly.pdbx_seq_one_letter_code
_entity_poly.pdbx_strand_id
1 'polypeptide(L)'
;MANDFKIKKNWIIILCILLGSLSAFAQDYSDQEIGFDVNRETLFLQTRGLNTADDLTREIDRMREMYKAQYIQMKKSEEELLQRIQPKQLLKSTANIIDVSQSEKEALKALYESTNGSKWKNNTGWDFSTPVTSWNNTTKTGWYGLIVDNGHVVDLSFSTNNINGFIPTEIGQLKYLKRLNLSYGQLTGSIPQEIGELVNLEILGFLSNKLSGSLPQGFYNLKSLVNLSINENQLSGELSPEINKLSNLTYLYAQKNQFSGHIPPQIGDLQKLISINFAYNQLTDSLPPEIGQLSNLTYFNLINNQLTGSIPAELGKLKSVINFYLTNNKLTGPIPPELGLLKKVRWMSIDYNELSGTIPEEITKLSVDFLSLNNNLFEGILPVFKNLYSLDIRSNNFRFIDLANQLTLYRTKTEFSPQTKTDAAKTITSSIGGSVTLTMYEDERFTPEDTYQWLKNGTEIIGAINRTYTIPDLKSADNGSYTCKSYHNSNPNMSPLILEREPIILNIVNCTSISGTMKSLAEKSYTNLESTFIFETTATNLIYSWSVATVAGKIINTNSANTSGVYSYKFIAEEDYIITLIVTDASGCSATFTKPVKVIDRHCTKEAVNFIFEHQDKIQNYNWSSTNAASIVVNTITNTTGLYTFIPELPGEYVIKLKPERPQDCGTIFSKEITVEDCTHLISCTKTNIYTPEIHRLFITLINKLGSTPNGSDVNIYAKKEIAALSPYTTHLKTKIYNFTNTKTEVSFSFSENETGNDVQIPKSALASVVSIDLSNYEDALTKITVAAKFSNGSYQDGYIQNINFCVTELSCVSHIALVLDESGSIATTEFNKIKKQLKAFVLQQAATNDTMGSNIYVSLTGMSDSDENTRIDFIKPIKLTNTPLVINQFNNWIDGLGLRNGKIKGISASSDYWRSGLEGALSYSMKPDVVIMITDGCQTADVSGLKTIMRGFNNAPGSNPNLPHLYVVGIEKGFYVDENFYTNKDSDPNLTQGILTNTVTTHLAKSLKYLFDYPDTIFPKSDINQFDSGTYFGHPNFSLLGSDNTYFSDKLADSEIVCGTSAKKDFCDDCLSFKPEPGKEYLLSAWVKEELFAQVKTYENPVIKIVFYNNKEALDIKSHKIDSLSVKASGNIIDGWQRVVQKFKIPINTITIGIQLENSSSGVPVYFDDIRIHPLQGSIKSFVYDPETFKLMAELDENNYGTFYEYDNEGGLVRVKKETENGIRTIQETRSGSAINIKP
;
A
#
# COMPACT_ATOMS: atom_id res chain seq x y z
N MET A 1 -89.30 -23.68 -12.43
CA MET A 1 -88.89 -22.83 -11.29
C MET A 1 -87.52 -22.30 -11.65
N ALA A 2 -87.38 -21.14 -12.28
CA ALA A 2 -87.71 -19.81 -11.76
C ALA A 2 -86.91 -19.52 -10.48
N ASN A 3 -86.06 -18.49 -10.59
CA ASN A 3 -85.53 -17.61 -9.56
C ASN A 3 -84.69 -18.27 -8.45
N ASP A 4 -83.36 -18.02 -8.44
CA ASP A 4 -82.84 -16.96 -7.57
C ASP A 4 -81.34 -16.63 -7.74
N PHE A 5 -81.04 -15.32 -7.71
CA PHE A 5 -79.78 -14.60 -7.44
C PHE A 5 -78.51 -14.82 -8.31
N LYS A 6 -78.05 -13.89 -9.17
CA LYS A 6 -77.35 -12.57 -9.00
C LYS A 6 -75.98 -12.60 -8.29
N ILE A 7 -74.98 -11.93 -8.95
CA ILE A 7 -73.66 -11.40 -8.50
C ILE A 7 -72.45 -12.32 -8.79
N LYS A 8 -71.32 -11.92 -9.42
CA LYS A 8 -70.85 -10.67 -10.05
C LYS A 8 -69.70 -10.98 -11.02
N LYS A 9 -69.59 -10.11 -12.04
CA LYS A 9 -68.56 -9.82 -13.07
C LYS A 9 -67.06 -10.05 -12.76
N ASN A 10 -66.66 -10.47 -11.55
CA ASN A 10 -65.25 -10.63 -11.17
C ASN A 10 -64.65 -11.97 -11.59
N TRP A 11 -65.44 -13.02 -11.79
CA TRP A 11 -64.90 -14.34 -12.11
C TRP A 11 -64.41 -14.48 -13.56
N ILE A 12 -65.07 -13.83 -14.52
CA ILE A 12 -64.60 -13.82 -15.91
C ILE A 12 -63.35 -12.95 -16.07
N ILE A 13 -63.25 -11.86 -15.30
CA ILE A 13 -62.04 -11.02 -15.27
C ILE A 13 -60.89 -11.78 -14.59
N ILE A 14 -61.15 -12.52 -13.50
CA ILE A 14 -60.13 -13.35 -12.86
C ILE A 14 -59.71 -14.51 -13.76
N LEU A 15 -60.62 -15.13 -14.52
CA LEU A 15 -60.28 -16.20 -15.47
C LEU A 15 -59.52 -15.67 -16.70
N CYS A 16 -59.85 -14.47 -17.20
CA CYS A 16 -59.08 -13.82 -18.28
C CYS A 16 -57.75 -13.24 -17.79
N ILE A 17 -57.63 -12.83 -16.53
CA ILE A 17 -56.35 -12.45 -15.91
C ILE A 17 -55.51 -13.71 -15.66
N LEU A 18 -56.11 -14.84 -15.23
CA LEU A 18 -55.42 -16.12 -15.08
C LEU A 18 -54.98 -16.74 -16.41
N LEU A 19 -55.78 -16.58 -17.48
CA LEU A 19 -55.42 -17.07 -18.81
C LEU A 19 -54.45 -16.10 -19.54
N GLY A 20 -54.56 -14.79 -19.30
CA GLY A 20 -53.57 -13.80 -19.75
C GLY A 20 -52.24 -13.86 -18.98
N SER A 21 -52.27 -14.37 -17.74
CA SER A 21 -51.09 -14.66 -16.94
C SER A 21 -50.55 -16.07 -17.14
N LEU A 22 -51.12 -16.89 -18.04
CA LEU A 22 -50.54 -18.17 -18.44
C LEU A 22 -49.85 -18.08 -19.81
N SER A 23 -50.27 -17.17 -20.68
CA SER A 23 -49.54 -16.85 -21.92
C SER A 23 -48.28 -16.02 -21.70
N ALA A 24 -48.09 -15.41 -20.52
CA ALA A 24 -46.87 -14.70 -20.14
C ALA A 24 -45.77 -15.61 -19.56
N PHE A 25 -46.07 -16.89 -19.26
CA PHE A 25 -45.10 -17.84 -18.69
C PHE A 25 -44.46 -18.78 -19.72
N ALA A 26 -44.58 -18.48 -21.01
CA ALA A 26 -43.88 -19.19 -22.07
C ALA A 26 -43.45 -18.26 -23.22
N GLN A 27 -43.02 -17.04 -22.90
CA GLN A 27 -42.24 -16.26 -23.86
C GLN A 27 -40.78 -16.68 -23.71
N ASP A 28 -40.29 -17.53 -24.62
CA ASP A 28 -38.88 -17.86 -24.70
C ASP A 28 -38.13 -16.66 -25.28
N TYR A 29 -37.54 -15.86 -24.38
CA TYR A 29 -36.57 -14.85 -24.76
C TYR A 29 -35.29 -15.55 -25.21
N SER A 30 -34.83 -15.20 -26.40
CA SER A 30 -33.57 -15.67 -26.95
C SER A 30 -32.37 -15.17 -26.12
N ASP A 31 -31.25 -15.89 -26.18
CA ASP A 31 -29.97 -15.48 -25.58
C ASP A 31 -29.60 -14.04 -25.98
N GLN A 32 -29.90 -13.65 -27.22
CA GLN A 32 -29.66 -12.30 -27.72
C GLN A 32 -30.55 -11.23 -27.07
N GLU A 33 -31.82 -11.53 -26.77
CA GLU A 33 -32.75 -10.60 -26.11
C GLU A 33 -32.37 -10.36 -24.65
N ILE A 34 -31.92 -11.41 -23.96
CA ILE A 34 -31.50 -11.35 -22.56
C ILE A 34 -30.02 -10.96 -22.39
N GLY A 35 -29.30 -10.76 -23.51
CA GLY A 35 -27.87 -10.40 -23.52
C GLY A 35 -26.91 -11.54 -23.13
N PHE A 36 -27.36 -12.78 -23.11
CA PHE A 36 -26.54 -13.95 -22.77
C PHE A 36 -25.62 -14.35 -23.94
N ASP A 37 -24.32 -14.46 -23.69
CA ASP A 37 -23.32 -14.86 -24.69
C ASP A 37 -22.66 -16.16 -24.26
N VAL A 38 -23.18 -17.27 -24.77
CA VAL A 38 -22.74 -18.63 -24.43
C VAL A 38 -21.23 -18.78 -24.60
N ASN A 39 -20.63 -18.22 -25.65
CA ASN A 39 -19.20 -18.41 -25.94
C ASN A 39 -18.32 -17.64 -24.96
N ARG A 40 -18.70 -16.40 -24.64
CA ARG A 40 -17.99 -15.60 -23.63
C ARG A 40 -18.09 -16.26 -22.26
N GLU A 41 -19.29 -16.68 -21.86
CA GLU A 41 -19.50 -17.35 -20.57
C GLU A 41 -18.78 -18.70 -20.51
N THR A 42 -18.75 -19.46 -21.61
CA THR A 42 -18.02 -20.74 -21.71
C THR A 42 -16.51 -20.54 -21.58
N LEU A 43 -15.94 -19.59 -22.32
CA LEU A 43 -14.51 -19.26 -22.23
C LEU A 43 -14.14 -18.81 -20.81
N PHE A 44 -15.00 -18.01 -20.20
CA PHE A 44 -14.86 -17.58 -18.82
C PHE A 44 -14.82 -18.77 -17.84
N LEU A 45 -15.76 -19.71 -17.91
CA LEU A 45 -15.78 -20.91 -17.07
C LEU A 45 -14.54 -21.80 -17.31
N GLN A 46 -14.08 -21.93 -18.55
CA GLN A 46 -12.89 -22.70 -18.92
C GLN A 46 -11.59 -22.10 -18.37
N THR A 47 -11.42 -20.77 -18.41
CA THR A 47 -10.24 -20.10 -17.82
C THR A 47 -10.11 -20.31 -16.31
N ARG A 48 -11.17 -20.80 -15.65
CA ARG A 48 -11.25 -21.06 -14.21
C ARG A 48 -11.24 -22.55 -13.86
N GLY A 49 -10.95 -23.43 -14.82
CA GLY A 49 -10.72 -24.85 -14.56
C GLY A 49 -11.94 -25.76 -14.72
N LEU A 50 -13.10 -25.24 -15.10
CA LEU A 50 -14.23 -26.09 -15.54
C LEU A 50 -14.01 -26.52 -16.97
N ASN A 51 -13.57 -27.77 -17.12
CA ASN A 51 -13.17 -28.31 -18.42
C ASN A 51 -14.09 -29.44 -18.91
N THR A 52 -14.97 -29.97 -18.06
CA THR A 52 -15.90 -31.04 -18.46
C THR A 52 -17.15 -30.47 -19.13
N ALA A 53 -17.53 -31.04 -20.26
CA ALA A 53 -18.68 -30.58 -21.05
C ALA A 53 -20.00 -30.57 -20.26
N ASP A 54 -20.23 -31.54 -19.38
CA ASP A 54 -21.45 -31.63 -18.58
C ASP A 54 -21.54 -30.51 -17.51
N ASP A 55 -20.44 -30.25 -16.79
CA ASP A 55 -20.40 -29.15 -15.82
C ASP A 55 -20.51 -27.78 -16.50
N LEU A 56 -19.83 -27.59 -17.64
CA LEU A 56 -19.93 -26.37 -18.46
C LEU A 56 -21.37 -26.16 -18.92
N THR A 57 -22.03 -27.19 -19.46
CA THR A 57 -23.41 -27.08 -19.95
C THR A 57 -24.39 -26.76 -18.82
N ARG A 58 -24.28 -27.46 -17.69
CA ARG A 58 -25.15 -27.21 -16.53
C ARG A 58 -24.98 -25.80 -15.97
N GLU A 59 -23.74 -25.30 -15.90
CA GLU A 59 -23.46 -23.96 -15.39
C GLU A 59 -23.93 -22.88 -16.38
N ILE A 60 -23.71 -23.08 -17.68
CA ILE A 60 -24.23 -22.21 -18.73
C ILE A 60 -25.76 -22.13 -18.68
N ASP A 61 -26.46 -23.25 -18.47
CA ASP A 61 -27.93 -23.26 -18.36
C ASP A 61 -28.42 -22.54 -17.09
N ARG A 62 -27.73 -22.71 -15.94
CA ARG A 62 -28.02 -21.94 -14.71
C ARG A 62 -27.83 -20.45 -14.94
N MET A 63 -26.72 -20.06 -15.55
CA MET A 63 -26.45 -18.67 -15.89
C MET A 63 -27.52 -18.13 -16.84
N ARG A 64 -27.87 -18.85 -17.90
CA ARG A 64 -28.92 -18.46 -18.85
C ARG A 64 -30.25 -18.15 -18.15
N GLU A 65 -30.69 -19.01 -17.23
CA GLU A 65 -31.93 -18.78 -16.46
C GLU A 65 -31.82 -17.57 -15.52
N MET A 66 -30.64 -17.33 -14.92
CA MET A 66 -30.39 -16.11 -14.13
C MET A 66 -30.47 -14.83 -14.97
N TYR A 67 -29.91 -14.85 -16.19
CA TYR A 67 -30.00 -13.73 -17.15
C TYR A 67 -31.45 -13.50 -17.60
N LYS A 68 -32.21 -14.56 -17.86
CA LYS A 68 -33.63 -14.49 -18.23
C LYS A 68 -34.49 -13.90 -17.10
N ALA A 69 -34.30 -14.36 -15.87
CA ALA A 69 -34.98 -13.81 -14.69
C ALA A 69 -34.66 -12.33 -14.49
N GLN A 70 -33.39 -11.94 -14.68
CA GLN A 70 -32.97 -10.55 -14.62
C GLN A 70 -33.66 -9.69 -15.69
N TYR A 71 -33.68 -10.16 -16.94
CA TYR A 71 -34.29 -9.45 -18.06
C TYR A 71 -35.80 -9.23 -17.85
N ILE A 72 -36.52 -10.25 -17.37
CA ILE A 72 -37.95 -10.17 -17.06
C ILE A 72 -38.21 -9.13 -15.96
N GLN A 73 -37.40 -9.12 -14.90
CA GLN A 73 -37.55 -8.17 -13.80
C GLN A 73 -37.24 -6.73 -14.25
N MET A 74 -36.23 -6.54 -15.09
CA MET A 74 -35.93 -5.25 -15.71
C MET A 74 -37.10 -4.75 -16.57
N LYS A 75 -37.67 -5.62 -17.41
CA LYS A 75 -38.80 -5.28 -18.29
C LYS A 75 -40.07 -4.93 -17.51
N LYS A 76 -40.38 -5.70 -16.46
CA LYS A 76 -41.50 -5.40 -15.56
C LYS A 76 -41.33 -4.05 -14.87
N SER A 77 -40.12 -3.75 -14.41
CA SER A 77 -39.79 -2.47 -13.76
C SER A 77 -39.88 -1.29 -14.74
N GLU A 78 -39.40 -1.48 -15.98
CA GLU A 78 -39.54 -0.53 -17.07
C GLU A 78 -41.03 -0.28 -17.38
N GLU A 79 -41.87 -1.31 -17.47
CA GLU A 79 -43.31 -1.20 -17.71
C GLU A 79 -44.06 -0.48 -16.56
N GLU A 80 -43.74 -0.78 -15.30
CA GLU A 80 -44.32 -0.09 -14.13
C GLU A 80 -43.95 1.40 -14.11
N LEU A 81 -42.72 1.76 -14.50
CA LEU A 81 -42.28 3.14 -14.65
C LEU A 81 -42.97 3.83 -15.84
N LEU A 82 -43.10 3.13 -16.98
CA LEU A 82 -43.80 3.65 -18.15
C LEU A 82 -45.27 3.94 -17.82
N GLN A 83 -45.93 3.12 -17.01
CA GLN A 83 -47.29 3.39 -16.54
C GLN A 83 -47.39 4.62 -15.62
N ARG A 84 -46.32 5.00 -14.91
CA ARG A 84 -46.27 6.21 -14.08
C ARG A 84 -45.99 7.48 -14.90
N ILE A 85 -45.21 7.36 -15.97
CA ILE A 85 -44.81 8.48 -16.85
C ILE A 85 -45.87 8.77 -17.92
N GLN A 86 -46.73 7.80 -18.25
CA GLN A 86 -47.88 8.01 -19.14
C GLN A 86 -48.75 9.19 -18.63
N PRO A 87 -48.99 10.23 -19.45
CA PRO A 87 -49.92 11.27 -19.07
C PRO A 87 -51.31 10.63 -18.93
N LYS A 88 -51.86 10.64 -17.72
CA LYS A 88 -53.31 10.44 -17.48
C LYS A 88 -54.11 11.65 -18.00
N GLN A 89 -53.89 12.07 -19.24
CA GLN A 89 -54.75 13.01 -19.97
C GLN A 89 -54.65 12.73 -21.48
N LEU A 90 -55.37 11.71 -21.94
CA LEU A 90 -56.03 11.80 -23.25
C LEU A 90 -57.21 12.79 -23.10
N LEU A 91 -56.90 14.07 -22.97
CA LEU A 91 -57.89 15.14 -23.07
C LEU A 91 -57.57 15.98 -24.30
N LYS A 92 -58.44 15.80 -25.29
CA LYS A 92 -58.66 16.64 -26.46
C LYS A 92 -58.22 18.09 -26.21
N SER A 93 -57.25 18.56 -26.99
CA SER A 93 -57.25 19.95 -27.43
C SER A 93 -56.78 20.05 -28.86
N THR A 94 -57.72 20.34 -29.75
CA THR A 94 -57.48 21.08 -30.98
C THR A 94 -56.97 22.47 -30.60
N ALA A 95 -55.66 22.70 -30.62
CA ALA A 95 -55.06 24.04 -30.58
C ALA A 95 -53.60 23.93 -31.07
N ASN A 96 -53.26 24.77 -32.06
CA ASN A 96 -51.94 25.06 -32.64
C ASN A 96 -50.81 24.06 -32.35
N ILE A 97 -50.30 23.40 -33.40
CA ILE A 97 -49.01 22.71 -33.34
C ILE A 97 -47.94 23.76 -33.02
N ILE A 98 -47.55 23.86 -31.74
CA ILE A 98 -46.40 24.64 -31.30
C ILE A 98 -45.18 23.73 -31.56
N ASP A 99 -44.32 24.15 -32.49
CA ASP A 99 -43.03 23.46 -32.73
C ASP A 99 -42.14 23.59 -31.48
N VAL A 100 -41.19 22.67 -31.31
CA VAL A 100 -40.23 22.73 -30.20
C VAL A 100 -39.29 23.91 -30.36
N SER A 101 -38.57 24.26 -29.29
CA SER A 101 -37.57 25.32 -29.35
C SER A 101 -36.48 25.02 -30.40
N GLN A 102 -35.90 26.07 -30.98
CA GLN A 102 -34.82 25.92 -31.97
C GLN A 102 -33.64 25.10 -31.41
N SER A 103 -33.29 25.29 -30.13
CA SER A 103 -32.25 24.50 -29.46
C SER A 103 -32.62 23.02 -29.35
N GLU A 104 -33.86 22.67 -28.98
CA GLU A 104 -34.26 21.25 -28.94
C GLU A 104 -34.21 20.62 -30.34
N LYS A 105 -34.61 21.37 -31.37
CA LYS A 105 -34.55 20.91 -32.77
C LYS A 105 -33.12 20.72 -33.25
N GLU A 106 -32.19 21.60 -32.86
CA GLU A 106 -30.76 21.48 -33.13
C GLU A 106 -30.13 20.28 -32.41
N ALA A 107 -30.48 20.03 -31.15
CA ALA A 107 -30.04 18.86 -30.41
C ALA A 107 -30.51 17.55 -31.05
N LEU A 108 -31.77 17.50 -31.50
CA LEU A 108 -32.29 16.36 -32.26
C LEU A 108 -31.55 16.18 -33.59
N LYS A 109 -31.23 17.28 -34.28
CA LYS A 109 -30.45 17.23 -35.52
C LYS A 109 -29.04 16.71 -35.29
N ALA A 110 -28.35 17.23 -34.28
CA ALA A 110 -27.02 16.76 -33.89
C ALA A 110 -27.05 15.27 -33.54
N LEU A 111 -28.06 14.80 -32.81
CA LEU A 111 -28.24 13.38 -32.51
C LEU A 111 -28.48 12.54 -33.77
N TYR A 112 -29.33 13.01 -34.68
CA TYR A 112 -29.58 12.34 -35.95
C TYR A 112 -28.30 12.23 -36.80
N GLU A 113 -27.52 13.29 -36.90
CA GLU A 113 -26.28 13.31 -37.71
C GLU A 113 -25.17 12.48 -37.08
N SER A 114 -24.90 12.68 -35.78
CA SER A 114 -23.85 11.97 -35.02
C SER A 114 -24.08 10.47 -34.90
N THR A 115 -25.33 10.01 -35.05
CA THR A 115 -25.70 8.60 -34.96
C THR A 115 -26.17 7.98 -36.28
N ASN A 116 -25.84 8.64 -37.39
CA ASN A 116 -26.06 8.15 -38.76
C ASN A 116 -27.54 7.89 -39.07
N GLY A 117 -28.40 8.86 -38.75
CA GLY A 117 -29.86 8.82 -38.84
C GLY A 117 -30.44 8.43 -40.19
N SER A 118 -29.72 8.72 -41.27
CA SER A 118 -30.11 8.28 -42.62
C SER A 118 -30.09 6.75 -42.80
N LYS A 119 -29.39 6.02 -41.91
CA LYS A 119 -29.26 4.56 -41.91
C LYS A 119 -29.94 3.87 -40.72
N TRP A 120 -30.69 4.61 -39.91
CA TRP A 120 -31.53 3.99 -38.88
C TRP A 120 -32.55 3.05 -39.53
N LYS A 121 -32.95 1.98 -38.82
CA LYS A 121 -33.99 1.05 -39.34
C LYS A 121 -35.32 1.75 -39.60
N ASN A 122 -35.65 2.74 -38.79
CA ASN A 122 -36.82 3.60 -38.91
C ASN A 122 -36.44 5.05 -38.57
N ASN A 123 -36.40 5.89 -39.58
CA ASN A 123 -36.20 7.34 -39.48
C ASN A 123 -37.46 8.12 -39.91
N THR A 124 -38.63 7.48 -39.86
CA THR A 124 -39.90 8.11 -40.30
C THR A 124 -40.15 9.40 -39.55
N GLY A 125 -40.47 10.46 -40.29
CA GLY A 125 -40.86 11.76 -39.75
C GLY A 125 -39.72 12.66 -39.29
N TRP A 126 -38.46 12.21 -39.28
CA TRP A 126 -37.28 13.03 -38.95
C TRP A 126 -36.93 14.00 -40.11
N ASP A 127 -37.89 14.85 -40.46
CA ASP A 127 -37.76 15.92 -41.45
C ASP A 127 -37.67 17.26 -40.75
N PHE A 128 -36.45 17.81 -40.69
CA PHE A 128 -36.14 19.07 -40.03
C PHE A 128 -36.84 20.30 -40.65
N SER A 129 -37.48 20.17 -41.83
CA SER A 129 -38.32 21.21 -42.41
C SER A 129 -39.75 21.26 -41.84
N THR A 130 -40.15 20.23 -41.09
CA THR A 130 -41.48 20.12 -40.47
C THR A 130 -41.43 20.35 -38.95
N PRO A 131 -42.55 20.68 -38.29
CA PRO A 131 -42.60 20.74 -36.83
C PRO A 131 -42.32 19.39 -36.16
N VAL A 132 -41.59 19.40 -35.06
CA VAL A 132 -41.33 18.21 -34.24
C VAL A 132 -42.61 17.84 -33.51
N THR A 133 -43.15 16.64 -33.81
CA THR A 133 -44.44 16.18 -33.30
C THR A 133 -44.35 14.76 -32.77
N SER A 134 -45.15 14.46 -31.74
CA SER A 134 -45.18 13.15 -31.07
C SER A 134 -45.47 12.01 -32.06
N TRP A 135 -44.73 10.92 -31.93
CA TRP A 135 -44.98 9.69 -32.69
C TRP A 135 -46.32 9.06 -32.31
N ASN A 136 -47.19 8.88 -33.30
CA ASN A 136 -48.41 8.12 -33.14
C ASN A 136 -48.23 6.72 -33.71
N ASN A 137 -48.20 5.72 -32.83
CA ASN A 137 -47.95 4.33 -33.24
C ASN A 137 -49.09 3.72 -34.08
N THR A 138 -50.31 4.27 -34.02
CA THR A 138 -51.47 3.82 -34.78
C THR A 138 -51.47 4.38 -36.19
N THR A 139 -51.26 5.70 -36.34
CA THR A 139 -51.27 6.37 -37.66
C THR A 139 -49.92 6.34 -38.36
N LYS A 140 -48.84 5.97 -37.65
CA LYS A 140 -47.45 5.98 -38.14
C LYS A 140 -47.01 7.38 -38.62
N THR A 141 -47.46 8.42 -37.93
CA THR A 141 -47.15 9.84 -38.22
C THR A 141 -46.46 10.49 -37.03
N GLY A 142 -45.74 11.60 -37.27
CA GLY A 142 -44.88 12.27 -36.29
C GLY A 142 -43.44 11.78 -36.37
N TRP A 143 -42.58 12.27 -35.48
CA TRP A 143 -41.16 11.91 -35.45
C TRP A 143 -40.97 10.60 -34.70
N TYR A 144 -40.55 9.54 -35.40
CA TYR A 144 -40.43 8.21 -34.80
C TYR A 144 -39.62 8.21 -33.51
N GLY A 145 -40.20 7.61 -32.46
CA GLY A 145 -39.56 7.45 -31.16
C GLY A 145 -39.56 8.68 -30.26
N LEU A 146 -40.32 9.73 -30.58
CA LEU A 146 -40.34 10.98 -29.82
C LEU A 146 -41.74 11.29 -29.26
N ILE A 147 -41.81 11.83 -28.04
CA ILE A 147 -43.04 12.43 -27.47
C ILE A 147 -42.76 13.88 -27.09
N VAL A 148 -43.62 14.78 -27.58
CA VAL A 148 -43.66 16.20 -27.24
C VAL A 148 -44.82 16.46 -26.27
N ASP A 149 -44.55 17.20 -25.20
CA ASP A 149 -45.56 17.71 -24.26
C ASP A 149 -45.35 19.21 -24.08
N ASN A 150 -46.42 20.00 -24.20
CA ASN A 150 -46.40 21.47 -24.10
C ASN A 150 -45.28 22.16 -24.90
N GLY A 151 -44.97 21.67 -26.10
CA GLY A 151 -43.93 22.24 -26.96
C GLY A 151 -42.48 21.86 -26.60
N HIS A 152 -42.28 20.85 -25.75
CA HIS A 152 -40.96 20.36 -25.34
C HIS A 152 -40.83 18.85 -25.53
N VAL A 153 -39.60 18.39 -25.81
CA VAL A 153 -39.31 16.96 -25.96
C VAL A 153 -39.21 16.33 -24.57
N VAL A 154 -40.10 15.37 -24.27
CA VAL A 154 -40.17 14.73 -22.95
C VAL A 154 -39.80 13.24 -22.98
N ASP A 155 -39.93 12.57 -24.13
CA ASP A 155 -39.50 11.17 -24.32
C ASP A 155 -38.75 11.05 -25.65
N LEU A 156 -37.58 10.41 -25.61
CA LEU A 156 -36.77 10.05 -26.76
C LEU A 156 -36.37 8.57 -26.64
N SER A 157 -37.11 7.70 -27.32
CA SER A 157 -37.00 6.24 -27.21
C SER A 157 -37.15 5.57 -28.58
N PHE A 158 -36.03 5.13 -29.15
CA PHE A 158 -35.99 4.33 -30.37
C PHE A 158 -34.94 3.22 -30.25
N SER A 159 -35.01 2.46 -29.14
CA SER A 159 -34.22 1.25 -28.94
C SER A 159 -34.32 0.30 -30.13
N THR A 160 -33.25 -0.45 -30.42
CA THR A 160 -33.16 -1.43 -31.54
C THR A 160 -33.14 -0.85 -32.97
N ASN A 161 -32.90 0.46 -33.13
CA ASN A 161 -32.96 1.18 -34.41
C ASN A 161 -31.64 1.20 -35.22
N ASN A 162 -30.66 0.36 -34.86
CA ASN A 162 -29.32 0.33 -35.49
C ASN A 162 -28.58 1.69 -35.42
N ILE A 163 -28.70 2.36 -34.27
CA ILE A 163 -28.08 3.66 -33.99
C ILE A 163 -26.54 3.46 -33.96
N ASN A 164 -25.77 4.17 -34.79
CA ASN A 164 -24.32 3.98 -34.92
C ASN A 164 -23.60 5.34 -34.97
N GLY A 165 -22.59 5.53 -34.13
CA GLY A 165 -21.88 6.79 -33.96
C GLY A 165 -21.75 7.12 -32.47
N PHE A 166 -21.86 8.38 -32.05
CA PHE A 166 -21.67 8.78 -30.66
C PHE A 166 -22.83 9.67 -30.15
N ILE A 167 -22.90 9.86 -28.83
CA ILE A 167 -23.87 10.78 -28.21
C ILE A 167 -23.30 12.20 -28.28
N PRO A 168 -23.95 13.16 -28.96
CA PRO A 168 -23.45 14.52 -29.11
C PRO A 168 -23.63 15.33 -27.82
N THR A 169 -22.78 16.33 -27.60
CA THR A 169 -22.86 17.23 -26.43
C THR A 169 -24.17 18.01 -26.36
N GLU A 170 -24.76 18.32 -27.51
CA GLU A 170 -26.01 19.04 -27.67
C GLU A 170 -27.21 18.30 -27.06
N ILE A 171 -27.07 17.01 -26.73
CA ILE A 171 -28.12 16.26 -26.02
C ILE A 171 -28.56 16.97 -24.73
N GLY A 172 -27.66 17.70 -24.06
CA GLY A 172 -27.95 18.46 -22.84
C GLY A 172 -29.00 19.58 -23.03
N GLN A 173 -29.25 20.01 -24.26
CA GLN A 173 -30.25 21.04 -24.57
C GLN A 173 -31.69 20.54 -24.43
N LEU A 174 -31.92 19.22 -24.40
CA LEU A 174 -33.24 18.61 -24.19
C LEU A 174 -33.65 18.62 -22.71
N LYS A 175 -33.64 19.80 -22.07
CA LYS A 175 -33.75 19.96 -20.60
C LYS A 175 -35.04 19.42 -19.97
N TYR A 176 -36.09 19.22 -20.76
CA TYR A 176 -37.39 18.70 -20.32
C TYR A 176 -37.50 17.18 -20.47
N LEU A 177 -36.45 16.52 -20.99
CA LEU A 177 -36.45 15.09 -21.25
C LEU A 177 -36.56 14.30 -19.94
N LYS A 178 -37.55 13.41 -19.88
CA LYS A 178 -37.78 12.48 -18.77
C LYS A 178 -37.30 11.07 -19.09
N ARG A 179 -37.29 10.69 -20.37
CA ARG A 179 -36.80 9.39 -20.81
C ARG A 179 -35.90 9.53 -22.02
N LEU A 180 -34.70 8.95 -21.90
CA LEU A 180 -33.75 8.75 -22.98
C LEU A 180 -33.43 7.26 -23.07
N ASN A 181 -33.86 6.60 -24.15
CA ASN A 181 -33.57 5.19 -24.39
C ASN A 181 -33.00 4.96 -25.79
N LEU A 182 -31.68 4.72 -25.84
CA LEU A 182 -30.89 4.42 -27.03
C LEU A 182 -30.29 3.00 -26.97
N SER A 183 -30.95 2.10 -26.23
CA SER A 183 -30.47 0.72 -26.03
C SER A 183 -30.48 -0.12 -27.32
N TYR A 184 -29.65 -1.16 -27.34
CA TYR A 184 -29.48 -2.11 -28.45
C TYR A 184 -29.07 -1.40 -29.76
N GLY A 185 -28.02 -0.59 -29.65
CA GLY A 185 -27.40 0.13 -30.75
C GLY A 185 -25.96 -0.30 -30.98
N GLN A 186 -25.18 0.58 -31.61
CA GLN A 186 -23.75 0.49 -31.83
C GLN A 186 -23.08 1.81 -31.45
N LEU A 187 -23.63 2.53 -30.46
CA LEU A 187 -23.08 3.78 -29.98
C LEU A 187 -21.67 3.57 -29.41
N THR A 188 -20.72 4.38 -29.83
CA THR A 188 -19.31 4.39 -29.41
C THR A 188 -18.96 5.73 -28.74
N GLY A 189 -17.74 5.81 -28.19
CA GLY A 189 -17.27 7.01 -27.50
C GLY A 189 -17.79 7.12 -26.06
N SER A 190 -17.47 8.21 -25.40
CA SER A 190 -17.85 8.46 -24.02
C SER A 190 -19.24 9.07 -23.88
N ILE A 191 -19.85 8.88 -22.71
CA ILE A 191 -21.05 9.64 -22.32
C ILE A 191 -20.61 11.10 -22.10
N PRO A 192 -21.23 12.10 -22.78
CA PRO A 192 -20.85 13.51 -22.66
C PRO A 192 -21.18 14.08 -21.28
N GLN A 193 -20.41 15.06 -20.81
CA GLN A 193 -20.62 15.74 -19.51
C GLN A 193 -22.00 16.40 -19.43
N GLU A 194 -22.47 16.90 -20.57
CA GLU A 194 -23.74 17.59 -20.80
C GLU A 194 -24.95 16.69 -20.55
N ILE A 195 -24.78 15.37 -20.46
CA ILE A 195 -25.87 14.48 -19.99
C ILE A 195 -26.40 14.94 -18.63
N GLY A 196 -25.53 15.54 -17.79
CA GLY A 196 -25.88 16.10 -16.49
C GLY A 196 -26.84 17.28 -16.51
N GLU A 197 -27.05 17.91 -17.68
CA GLU A 197 -28.02 19.01 -17.83
C GLU A 197 -29.47 18.53 -17.90
N LEU A 198 -29.67 17.22 -18.14
CA LEU A 198 -30.98 16.57 -18.19
C LEU A 198 -31.54 16.30 -16.79
N VAL A 199 -31.64 17.33 -15.96
CA VAL A 199 -31.98 17.20 -14.52
C VAL A 199 -33.37 16.61 -14.26
N ASN A 200 -34.25 16.60 -15.26
CA ASN A 200 -35.59 16.01 -15.22
C ASN A 200 -35.62 14.53 -15.66
N LEU A 201 -34.47 13.96 -16.03
CA LEU A 201 -34.39 12.61 -16.55
C LEU A 201 -34.69 11.58 -15.45
N GLU A 202 -35.69 10.73 -15.70
CA GLU A 202 -36.14 9.66 -14.82
C GLU A 202 -35.64 8.30 -15.30
N ILE A 203 -35.48 8.11 -16.61
CA ILE A 203 -35.03 6.86 -17.24
C ILE A 203 -33.90 7.15 -18.22
N LEU A 204 -32.76 6.51 -18.00
CA LEU A 204 -31.61 6.52 -18.90
C LEU A 204 -31.26 5.08 -19.31
N GLY A 205 -31.39 4.77 -20.60
CA GLY A 205 -31.15 3.45 -21.16
C GLY A 205 -30.14 3.46 -22.31
N PHE A 206 -28.97 2.87 -22.07
CA PHE A 206 -27.87 2.66 -23.02
C PHE A 206 -27.43 1.19 -23.10
N LEU A 207 -28.28 0.25 -22.69
CA LEU A 207 -28.00 -1.18 -22.71
C LEU A 207 -27.50 -1.66 -24.08
N SER A 208 -26.51 -2.56 -24.08
CA SER A 208 -25.94 -3.22 -25.27
C SER A 208 -25.50 -2.19 -26.33
N ASN A 209 -24.49 -1.40 -26.00
CA ASN A 209 -23.80 -0.48 -26.91
C ASN A 209 -22.28 -0.72 -26.80
N LYS A 210 -21.46 0.19 -27.35
CA LYS A 210 -19.99 0.18 -27.31
C LYS A 210 -19.46 1.46 -26.66
N LEU A 211 -20.21 2.05 -25.73
CA LEU A 211 -19.80 3.26 -25.01
C LEU A 211 -18.58 2.96 -24.14
N SER A 212 -17.62 3.88 -24.07
CA SER A 212 -16.35 3.69 -23.37
C SER A 212 -15.99 4.89 -22.49
N GLY A 213 -14.93 4.76 -21.68
CA GLY A 213 -14.52 5.80 -20.73
C GLY A 213 -15.35 5.81 -19.45
N SER A 214 -15.07 6.75 -18.55
CA SER A 214 -15.71 6.85 -17.24
C SER A 214 -17.06 7.55 -17.28
N LEU A 215 -17.88 7.33 -16.24
CA LEU A 215 -19.05 8.17 -16.02
C LEU A 215 -18.60 9.62 -15.78
N PRO A 216 -19.08 10.61 -16.57
CA PRO A 216 -18.65 11.99 -16.44
C PRO A 216 -19.15 12.59 -15.12
N GLN A 217 -18.46 13.60 -14.58
CA GLN A 217 -18.86 14.23 -13.30
C GLN A 217 -20.29 14.78 -13.36
N GLY A 218 -20.69 15.33 -14.50
CA GLY A 218 -22.06 15.83 -14.72
C GLY A 218 -23.14 14.76 -14.55
N PHE A 219 -22.81 13.49 -14.74
CA PHE A 219 -23.74 12.36 -14.61
C PHE A 219 -24.46 12.32 -13.27
N TYR A 220 -23.77 12.66 -12.17
CA TYR A 220 -24.30 12.63 -10.82
C TYR A 220 -25.27 13.79 -10.51
N ASN A 221 -25.50 14.71 -11.47
CA ASN A 221 -26.52 15.76 -11.37
C ASN A 221 -27.93 15.29 -11.74
N LEU A 222 -28.08 14.07 -12.25
CA LEU A 222 -29.36 13.46 -12.64
C LEU A 222 -30.21 13.05 -11.42
N LYS A 223 -30.54 14.00 -10.54
CA LYS A 223 -31.21 13.76 -9.25
C LYS A 223 -32.61 13.15 -9.38
N SER A 224 -33.26 13.31 -10.54
CA SER A 224 -34.57 12.72 -10.84
C SER A 224 -34.49 11.28 -11.32
N LEU A 225 -33.28 10.74 -11.54
CA LEU A 225 -33.08 9.43 -12.16
C LEU A 225 -33.61 8.32 -11.26
N VAL A 226 -34.47 7.49 -11.83
CA VAL A 226 -35.12 6.35 -11.17
C VAL A 226 -34.58 5.04 -11.72
N ASN A 227 -34.33 4.98 -13.03
CA ASN A 227 -33.80 3.80 -13.71
C ASN A 227 -32.55 4.16 -14.52
N LEU A 228 -31.45 3.52 -14.18
CA LEU A 228 -30.19 3.60 -14.90
C LEU A 228 -29.83 2.23 -15.49
N SER A 229 -29.80 2.14 -16.81
CA SER A 229 -29.34 0.96 -17.54
C SER A 229 -28.19 1.35 -18.48
N ILE A 230 -26.96 1.01 -18.08
CA ILE A 230 -25.70 1.24 -18.83
C ILE A 230 -24.91 -0.06 -19.01
N ASN A 231 -25.55 -1.19 -18.70
CA ASN A 231 -24.98 -2.52 -18.80
C ASN A 231 -24.63 -2.90 -20.25
N GLU A 232 -23.68 -3.82 -20.41
CA GLU A 232 -23.17 -4.27 -21.71
C GLU A 232 -22.58 -3.14 -22.56
N ASN A 233 -21.57 -2.48 -22.00
CA ASN A 233 -20.76 -1.47 -22.66
C ASN A 233 -19.27 -1.69 -22.34
N GLN A 234 -18.43 -0.72 -22.66
CA GLN A 234 -16.99 -0.70 -22.38
C GLN A 234 -16.65 0.43 -21.38
N LEU A 235 -17.61 0.83 -20.53
CA LEU A 235 -17.42 1.90 -19.55
C LEU A 235 -16.39 1.48 -18.51
N SER A 236 -15.51 2.38 -18.11
CA SER A 236 -14.36 2.09 -17.24
C SER A 236 -14.22 3.11 -16.11
N GLY A 237 -13.18 2.97 -15.28
CA GLY A 237 -12.92 3.86 -14.15
C GLY A 237 -13.71 3.48 -12.89
N GLU A 238 -13.57 4.30 -11.85
CA GLU A 238 -14.13 4.03 -10.52
C GLU A 238 -15.55 4.58 -10.36
N LEU A 239 -16.34 3.92 -9.50
CA LEU A 239 -17.64 4.44 -9.08
C LEU A 239 -17.43 5.58 -8.08
N SER A 240 -17.89 6.78 -8.42
CA SER A 240 -17.71 7.96 -7.55
C SER A 240 -18.57 7.88 -6.29
N PRO A 241 -18.07 8.35 -5.13
CA PRO A 241 -18.90 8.61 -3.94
C PRO A 241 -20.11 9.50 -4.20
N GLU A 242 -20.09 10.31 -5.27
CA GLU A 242 -21.23 11.14 -5.68
C GLU A 242 -22.45 10.35 -6.17
N ILE A 243 -22.36 9.02 -6.27
CA ILE A 243 -23.50 8.15 -6.58
C ILE A 243 -24.68 8.39 -5.63
N ASN A 244 -24.44 8.81 -4.38
CA ASN A 244 -25.50 9.15 -3.42
C ASN A 244 -26.37 10.34 -3.84
N LYS A 245 -25.89 11.22 -4.73
CA LYS A 245 -26.68 12.34 -5.26
C LYS A 245 -27.87 11.84 -6.10
N LEU A 246 -27.80 10.64 -6.65
CA LEU A 246 -28.88 9.98 -7.38
C LEU A 246 -29.94 9.40 -6.42
N SER A 247 -30.38 10.18 -5.45
CA SER A 247 -31.25 9.74 -4.32
C SER A 247 -32.60 9.15 -4.72
N ASN A 248 -33.05 9.35 -5.98
CA ASN A 248 -34.28 8.75 -6.52
C ASN A 248 -34.06 7.40 -7.19
N LEU A 249 -32.80 6.96 -7.33
CA LEU A 249 -32.44 5.76 -8.06
C LEU A 249 -33.05 4.53 -7.39
N THR A 250 -33.75 3.75 -8.20
CA THR A 250 -34.47 2.54 -7.80
C THR A 250 -33.87 1.31 -8.47
N TYR A 251 -33.41 1.46 -9.71
CA TYR A 251 -32.80 0.39 -10.51
C TYR A 251 -31.45 0.86 -11.05
N LEU A 252 -30.39 0.11 -10.70
CA LEU A 252 -29.01 0.37 -11.13
C LEU A 252 -28.45 -0.87 -11.83
N TYR A 253 -28.37 -0.82 -13.15
CA TYR A 253 -27.83 -1.89 -13.99
C TYR A 253 -26.57 -1.42 -14.71
N ALA A 254 -25.43 -1.93 -14.28
CA ALA A 254 -24.10 -1.57 -14.79
C ALA A 254 -23.21 -2.80 -15.05
N GLN A 255 -23.80 -3.99 -15.11
CA GLN A 255 -23.07 -5.23 -15.37
C GLN A 255 -22.43 -5.29 -16.76
N LYS A 256 -21.38 -6.10 -16.92
CA LYS A 256 -20.61 -6.26 -18.17
C LYS A 256 -20.06 -4.93 -18.68
N ASN A 257 -19.23 -4.31 -17.84
CA ASN A 257 -18.43 -3.14 -18.14
C ASN A 257 -17.00 -3.39 -17.64
N GLN A 258 -16.20 -2.33 -17.54
CA GLN A 258 -14.82 -2.34 -17.07
C GLN A 258 -14.67 -1.45 -15.82
N PHE A 259 -15.73 -1.30 -15.01
CA PHE A 259 -15.64 -0.52 -13.77
C PHE A 259 -14.63 -1.17 -12.80
N SER A 260 -13.76 -0.37 -12.22
CA SER A 260 -12.67 -0.81 -11.33
C SER A 260 -12.71 -0.07 -9.99
N GLY A 261 -11.79 -0.40 -9.08
CA GLY A 261 -11.77 0.18 -7.74
C GLY A 261 -12.86 -0.38 -6.83
N HIS A 262 -13.03 0.24 -5.66
CA HIS A 262 -13.98 -0.21 -4.65
C HIS A 262 -15.41 0.23 -4.93
N ILE A 263 -16.38 -0.47 -4.35
CA ILE A 263 -17.77 0.02 -4.27
C ILE A 263 -17.82 1.12 -3.20
N PRO A 264 -18.18 2.37 -3.53
CA PRO A 264 -18.19 3.47 -2.56
C PRO A 264 -19.22 3.21 -1.45
N PRO A 265 -18.88 3.39 -0.16
CA PRO A 265 -19.82 3.24 0.96
C PRO A 265 -21.11 4.06 0.81
N GLN A 266 -21.03 5.19 0.13
CA GLN A 266 -22.14 6.10 -0.17
C GLN A 266 -23.26 5.44 -0.99
N ILE A 267 -23.04 4.26 -1.58
CA ILE A 267 -24.12 3.47 -2.18
C ILE A 267 -25.22 3.13 -1.15
N GLY A 268 -24.88 3.03 0.14
CA GLY A 268 -25.82 2.82 1.23
C GLY A 268 -26.82 3.96 1.42
N ASP A 269 -26.51 5.17 0.95
CA ASP A 269 -27.40 6.35 1.05
C ASP A 269 -28.60 6.26 0.09
N LEU A 270 -28.56 5.36 -0.90
CA LEU A 270 -29.58 5.23 -1.94
C LEU A 270 -30.78 4.39 -1.48
N GLN A 271 -31.48 4.87 -0.46
CA GLN A 271 -32.54 4.17 0.28
C GLN A 271 -33.74 3.69 -0.57
N LYS A 272 -33.88 4.18 -1.80
CA LYS A 272 -34.93 3.76 -2.75
C LYS A 272 -34.51 2.59 -3.66
N LEU A 273 -33.25 2.15 -3.61
CA LEU A 273 -32.77 1.06 -4.45
C LEU A 273 -33.52 -0.26 -4.16
N ILE A 274 -34.01 -0.85 -5.25
CA ILE A 274 -34.67 -2.15 -5.30
C ILE A 274 -33.79 -3.17 -6.01
N SER A 275 -32.94 -2.73 -6.94
CA SER A 275 -32.04 -3.60 -7.71
C SER A 275 -30.68 -2.97 -7.94
N ILE A 276 -29.62 -3.71 -7.61
CA ILE A 276 -28.24 -3.40 -7.96
C ILE A 276 -27.66 -4.57 -8.74
N ASN A 277 -27.08 -4.29 -9.91
CA ASN A 277 -26.29 -5.24 -10.64
C ASN A 277 -24.98 -4.63 -11.15
N PHE A 278 -23.86 -5.09 -10.58
CA PHE A 278 -22.50 -4.77 -11.02
C PHE A 278 -21.73 -6.01 -11.50
N ALA A 279 -22.42 -7.09 -11.85
CA ALA A 279 -21.76 -8.31 -12.26
C ALA A 279 -20.82 -8.10 -13.46
N TYR A 280 -19.76 -8.90 -13.59
CA TYR A 280 -18.81 -8.83 -14.71
C TYR A 280 -18.20 -7.44 -14.86
N ASN A 281 -17.56 -6.97 -13.80
CA ASN A 281 -16.72 -5.78 -13.80
C ASN A 281 -15.36 -6.15 -13.19
N GLN A 282 -14.55 -5.14 -12.88
CA GLN A 282 -13.22 -5.27 -12.29
C GLN A 282 -13.19 -4.66 -10.88
N LEU A 283 -14.31 -4.67 -10.16
CA LEU A 283 -14.41 -4.07 -8.83
C LEU A 283 -13.53 -4.82 -7.83
N THR A 284 -12.78 -4.09 -7.02
CA THR A 284 -11.80 -4.59 -6.05
C THR A 284 -12.22 -4.27 -4.62
N ASP A 285 -11.39 -4.66 -3.66
CA ASP A 285 -11.53 -4.38 -2.24
C ASP A 285 -12.76 -5.01 -1.58
N SER A 286 -12.96 -4.71 -0.30
CA SER A 286 -14.02 -5.30 0.50
C SER A 286 -15.39 -4.72 0.21
N LEU A 287 -16.43 -5.55 0.35
CA LEU A 287 -17.82 -5.10 0.35
C LEU A 287 -18.06 -4.07 1.47
N PRO A 288 -18.58 -2.86 1.16
CA PRO A 288 -18.90 -1.87 2.18
C PRO A 288 -20.09 -2.34 3.04
N PRO A 289 -19.97 -2.33 4.38
CA PRO A 289 -21.07 -2.67 5.29
C PRO A 289 -22.34 -1.82 5.08
N GLU A 290 -22.19 -0.60 4.57
CA GLU A 290 -23.25 0.36 4.29
C GLU A 290 -24.28 -0.15 3.28
N ILE A 291 -23.95 -1.13 2.43
CA ILE A 291 -24.94 -1.79 1.57
C ILE A 291 -26.08 -2.38 2.41
N GLY A 292 -25.80 -2.83 3.64
CA GLY A 292 -26.81 -3.32 4.58
C GLY A 292 -27.92 -2.29 4.93
N GLN A 293 -27.72 -1.01 4.63
CA GLN A 293 -28.72 0.04 4.84
C GLN A 293 -29.83 0.03 3.78
N LEU A 294 -29.65 -0.68 2.66
CA LEU A 294 -30.58 -0.71 1.53
C LEU A 294 -31.77 -1.66 1.78
N SER A 295 -32.64 -1.29 2.71
CA SER A 295 -33.74 -2.13 3.19
C SER A 295 -34.79 -2.55 2.12
N ASN A 296 -34.87 -1.81 1.02
CA ASN A 296 -35.77 -2.10 -0.10
C ASN A 296 -35.15 -3.00 -1.18
N LEU A 297 -33.87 -3.33 -1.06
CA LEU A 297 -33.14 -4.10 -2.07
C LEU A 297 -33.71 -5.52 -2.17
N THR A 298 -34.14 -5.89 -3.37
CA THR A 298 -34.69 -7.21 -3.72
C THR A 298 -33.71 -8.04 -4.56
N TYR A 299 -32.86 -7.36 -5.34
CA TYR A 299 -31.92 -7.99 -6.26
C TYR A 299 -30.53 -7.40 -6.04
N PHE A 300 -29.60 -8.25 -5.60
CA PHE A 300 -28.21 -7.88 -5.29
C PHE A 300 -27.26 -8.83 -6.03
N ASN A 301 -26.56 -8.30 -7.03
CA ASN A 301 -25.71 -9.10 -7.89
C ASN A 301 -24.33 -8.45 -8.12
N LEU A 302 -23.29 -9.12 -7.64
CA LEU A 302 -21.88 -8.73 -7.77
C LEU A 302 -21.01 -9.85 -8.36
N ILE A 303 -21.63 -10.78 -9.09
CA ILE A 303 -20.95 -11.93 -9.69
C ILE A 303 -19.76 -11.47 -10.54
N ASN A 304 -18.67 -12.23 -10.56
CA ASN A 304 -17.52 -11.98 -11.45
C ASN A 304 -16.92 -10.59 -11.27
N ASN A 305 -16.41 -10.33 -10.07
CA ASN A 305 -15.58 -9.18 -9.75
C ASN A 305 -14.29 -9.67 -9.06
N GLN A 306 -13.53 -8.76 -8.47
CA GLN A 306 -12.28 -9.04 -7.75
C GLN A 306 -12.39 -8.64 -6.27
N LEU A 307 -13.61 -8.69 -5.70
CA LEU A 307 -13.88 -8.27 -4.33
C LEU A 307 -13.16 -9.19 -3.34
N THR A 308 -12.57 -8.60 -2.30
CA THR A 308 -11.76 -9.31 -1.28
C THR A 308 -12.36 -9.15 0.12
N GLY A 309 -11.74 -9.78 1.12
CA GLY A 309 -12.17 -9.64 2.51
C GLY A 309 -13.46 -10.42 2.83
N SER A 310 -13.96 -10.24 4.05
CA SER A 310 -15.12 -10.98 4.53
C SER A 310 -16.46 -10.39 4.09
N ILE A 311 -17.50 -11.23 4.05
CA ILE A 311 -18.87 -10.78 3.85
C ILE A 311 -19.29 -10.00 5.12
N PRO A 312 -19.71 -8.73 5.03
CA PRO A 312 -20.13 -7.96 6.20
C PRO A 312 -21.41 -8.51 6.83
N ALA A 313 -21.44 -8.60 8.17
CA ALA A 313 -22.62 -9.03 8.92
C ALA A 313 -23.83 -8.10 8.69
N GLU A 314 -23.58 -6.83 8.39
CA GLU A 314 -24.57 -5.82 8.07
C GLU A 314 -25.45 -6.19 6.87
N LEU A 315 -24.96 -7.03 5.95
CA LEU A 315 -25.77 -7.50 4.83
C LEU A 315 -26.98 -8.32 5.29
N GLY A 316 -26.97 -8.87 6.51
CA GLY A 316 -28.14 -9.49 7.14
C GLY A 316 -29.33 -8.54 7.34
N LYS A 317 -29.12 -7.21 7.21
CA LYS A 317 -30.18 -6.19 7.29
C LYS A 317 -30.99 -6.04 5.99
N LEU A 318 -30.58 -6.67 4.89
CA LEU A 318 -31.25 -6.64 3.57
C LEU A 318 -32.55 -7.47 3.54
N LYS A 319 -33.50 -7.20 4.43
CA LYS A 319 -34.70 -8.03 4.67
C LYS A 319 -35.60 -8.26 3.45
N SER A 320 -35.46 -7.45 2.40
CA SER A 320 -36.26 -7.54 1.19
C SER A 320 -35.61 -8.38 0.08
N VAL A 321 -34.36 -8.81 0.26
CA VAL A 321 -33.58 -9.46 -0.81
C VAL A 321 -34.14 -10.84 -1.14
N ILE A 322 -34.31 -11.08 -2.44
CA ILE A 322 -34.82 -12.32 -3.04
C ILE A 322 -33.67 -13.05 -3.75
N ASN A 323 -32.83 -12.29 -4.46
CA ASN A 323 -31.67 -12.76 -5.20
C ASN A 323 -30.40 -12.16 -4.61
N PHE A 324 -29.51 -13.01 -4.10
CA PHE A 324 -28.25 -12.62 -3.46
C PHE A 324 -27.08 -13.36 -4.11
N TYR A 325 -26.27 -12.65 -4.90
CA TYR A 325 -25.20 -13.26 -5.68
C TYR A 325 -23.85 -12.57 -5.47
N LEU A 326 -22.87 -13.33 -4.97
CA LEU A 326 -21.47 -12.93 -4.78
C LEU A 326 -20.49 -13.90 -5.50
N THR A 327 -21.01 -14.73 -6.39
CA THR A 327 -20.25 -15.78 -7.09
C THR A 327 -19.00 -15.26 -7.76
N ASN A 328 -17.91 -16.02 -7.69
CA ASN A 328 -16.64 -15.74 -8.35
C ASN A 328 -16.09 -14.34 -8.01
N ASN A 329 -15.71 -14.22 -6.74
CA ASN A 329 -14.91 -13.13 -6.20
C ASN A 329 -13.72 -13.75 -5.45
N LYS A 330 -13.04 -12.96 -4.61
CA LYS A 330 -11.94 -13.40 -3.73
C LYS A 330 -12.31 -13.19 -2.27
N LEU A 331 -13.58 -13.39 -1.93
CA LEU A 331 -14.08 -13.18 -0.57
C LEU A 331 -13.55 -14.27 0.35
N THR A 332 -13.14 -13.90 1.56
CA THR A 332 -12.50 -14.78 2.54
C THR A 332 -13.27 -14.82 3.87
N GLY A 333 -12.93 -15.75 4.75
CA GLY A 333 -13.52 -15.83 6.09
C GLY A 333 -14.91 -16.50 6.11
N PRO A 334 -15.57 -16.52 7.28
CA PRO A 334 -16.81 -17.28 7.47
C PRO A 334 -18.04 -16.58 6.90
N ILE A 335 -19.09 -17.37 6.64
CA ILE A 335 -20.44 -16.84 6.40
C ILE A 335 -20.94 -16.19 7.71
N PRO A 336 -21.33 -14.91 7.72
CA PRO A 336 -21.91 -14.28 8.90
C PRO A 336 -23.25 -14.94 9.25
N PRO A 337 -23.47 -15.35 10.52
CA PRO A 337 -24.76 -15.89 10.98
C PRO A 337 -25.94 -14.95 10.71
N GLU A 338 -25.70 -13.63 10.70
CA GLU A 338 -26.67 -12.58 10.42
C GLU A 338 -27.33 -12.72 9.04
N LEU A 339 -26.67 -13.36 8.07
CA LEU A 339 -27.31 -13.64 6.77
C LEU A 339 -28.55 -14.52 6.92
N GLY A 340 -28.66 -15.32 8.00
CA GLY A 340 -29.87 -16.10 8.31
C GLY A 340 -31.13 -15.25 8.58
N LEU A 341 -31.00 -13.92 8.68
CA LEU A 341 -32.11 -12.97 8.82
C LEU A 341 -32.79 -12.63 7.48
N LEU A 342 -32.23 -13.03 6.34
CA LEU A 342 -32.73 -12.71 5.00
C LEU A 342 -33.94 -13.57 4.58
N LYS A 343 -35.09 -13.36 5.23
CA LYS A 343 -36.26 -14.26 5.14
C LYS A 343 -36.90 -14.41 3.75
N LYS A 344 -36.65 -13.47 2.84
CA LYS A 344 -37.22 -13.45 1.48
C LYS A 344 -36.30 -14.05 0.42
N VAL A 345 -35.05 -14.39 0.76
CA VAL A 345 -34.10 -14.98 -0.19
C VAL A 345 -34.67 -16.27 -0.74
N ARG A 346 -34.64 -16.39 -2.07
CA ARG A 346 -35.00 -17.58 -2.85
C ARG A 346 -33.79 -18.15 -3.58
N TRP A 347 -32.88 -17.28 -4.04
CA TRP A 347 -31.64 -17.67 -4.68
C TRP A 347 -30.45 -17.03 -3.97
N MET A 348 -29.54 -17.85 -3.48
CA MET A 348 -28.30 -17.41 -2.85
C MET A 348 -27.12 -18.17 -3.44
N SER A 349 -26.16 -17.42 -3.99
CA SER A 349 -24.95 -17.99 -4.60
C SER A 349 -23.74 -17.20 -4.11
N ILE A 350 -22.86 -17.89 -3.38
CA ILE A 350 -21.58 -17.34 -2.87
C ILE A 350 -20.42 -18.28 -3.23
N ASP A 351 -20.62 -19.07 -4.28
CA ASP A 351 -19.70 -20.05 -4.84
C ASP A 351 -18.50 -19.39 -5.54
N TYR A 352 -17.43 -20.17 -5.80
CA TYR A 352 -16.16 -19.67 -6.36
C TYR A 352 -15.59 -18.50 -5.56
N ASN A 353 -15.39 -18.69 -4.26
CA ASN A 353 -14.72 -17.73 -3.40
C ASN A 353 -13.68 -18.47 -2.52
N GLU A 354 -13.09 -17.77 -1.56
CA GLU A 354 -12.15 -18.31 -0.58
C GLU A 354 -12.79 -18.33 0.83
N LEU A 355 -14.12 -18.44 0.90
CA LEU A 355 -14.87 -18.44 2.16
C LEU A 355 -14.60 -19.73 2.92
N SER A 356 -14.41 -19.64 4.24
CA SER A 356 -13.93 -20.75 5.08
C SER A 356 -14.79 -20.96 6.32
N GLY A 357 -14.48 -21.99 7.10
CA GLY A 357 -15.19 -22.32 8.33
C GLY A 357 -16.52 -23.05 8.10
N THR A 358 -17.36 -23.10 9.13
CA THR A 358 -18.61 -23.86 9.10
C THR A 358 -19.78 -23.07 8.54
N ILE A 359 -20.74 -23.75 7.91
CA ILE A 359 -22.02 -23.15 7.55
C ILE A 359 -22.84 -22.93 8.83
N PRO A 360 -23.15 -21.68 9.24
CA PRO A 360 -23.87 -21.41 10.48
C PRO A 360 -25.29 -21.99 10.47
N GLU A 361 -25.77 -22.45 11.63
CA GLU A 361 -27.13 -23.01 11.77
C GLU A 361 -28.20 -21.96 11.42
N GLU A 362 -27.93 -20.68 11.64
CA GLU A 362 -28.79 -19.55 11.28
C GLU A 362 -29.19 -19.53 9.80
N ILE A 363 -28.30 -19.99 8.91
CA ILE A 363 -28.54 -20.03 7.46
C ILE A 363 -29.69 -21.01 7.12
N THR A 364 -29.95 -22.01 7.96
CA THR A 364 -31.11 -22.91 7.79
C THR A 364 -32.45 -22.20 7.95
N LYS A 365 -32.47 -21.01 8.57
CA LYS A 365 -33.68 -20.20 8.78
C LYS A 365 -34.06 -19.40 7.54
N LEU A 366 -33.32 -19.53 6.44
CA LEU A 366 -33.63 -18.91 5.16
C LEU A 366 -34.72 -19.70 4.41
N SER A 367 -35.48 -19.01 3.58
CA SER A 367 -36.50 -19.61 2.70
C SER A 367 -35.95 -19.89 1.30
N VAL A 368 -34.69 -20.32 1.23
CA VAL A 368 -33.94 -20.46 -0.04
C VAL A 368 -34.44 -21.67 -0.82
N ASP A 369 -34.70 -21.47 -2.12
CA ASP A 369 -34.99 -22.56 -3.05
C ASP A 369 -33.67 -23.12 -3.60
N PHE A 370 -32.70 -22.25 -3.96
CA PHE A 370 -31.38 -22.63 -4.49
C PHE A 370 -30.23 -22.00 -3.70
N LEU A 371 -29.36 -22.84 -3.14
CA LEU A 371 -28.17 -22.44 -2.39
C LEU A 371 -26.90 -23.00 -3.04
N SER A 372 -26.05 -22.15 -3.60
CA SER A 372 -24.74 -22.54 -4.16
C SER A 372 -23.61 -22.05 -3.26
N LEU A 373 -22.82 -23.00 -2.77
CA LEU A 373 -21.66 -22.81 -1.88
C LEU A 373 -20.39 -23.44 -2.45
N ASN A 374 -20.46 -24.02 -3.65
CA ASN A 374 -19.37 -24.78 -4.26
C ASN A 374 -18.10 -23.95 -4.51
N ASN A 375 -16.95 -24.60 -4.63
CA ASN A 375 -15.65 -23.95 -4.83
C ASN A 375 -15.38 -22.88 -3.76
N ASN A 376 -15.33 -23.33 -2.51
CA ASN A 376 -14.97 -22.56 -1.33
C ASN A 376 -14.12 -23.45 -0.40
N LEU A 377 -13.88 -23.01 0.83
CA LEU A 377 -13.12 -23.70 1.85
C LEU A 377 -13.99 -24.14 3.03
N PHE A 378 -15.31 -24.30 2.83
CA PHE A 378 -16.23 -24.66 3.91
C PHE A 378 -15.98 -26.07 4.46
N GLU A 379 -16.17 -26.23 5.76
CA GLU A 379 -15.98 -27.47 6.47
C GLU A 379 -16.97 -27.64 7.64
N GLY A 380 -16.88 -28.74 8.37
CA GLY A 380 -17.73 -29.05 9.52
C GLY A 380 -19.13 -29.53 9.14
N ILE A 381 -19.94 -29.82 10.17
CA ILE A 381 -21.24 -30.47 10.01
C ILE A 381 -22.18 -29.62 9.15
N LEU A 382 -22.74 -30.23 8.10
CA LEU A 382 -23.74 -29.59 7.25
C LEU A 382 -25.06 -29.41 8.03
N PRO A 383 -25.60 -28.18 8.16
CA PRO A 383 -26.85 -27.97 8.89
C PRO A 383 -28.09 -28.31 8.05
N VAL A 384 -29.25 -28.47 8.72
CA VAL A 384 -30.48 -28.99 8.10
C VAL A 384 -31.40 -27.90 7.55
N PHE A 385 -31.34 -27.68 6.24
CA PHE A 385 -32.30 -26.92 5.45
C PHE A 385 -33.62 -27.66 5.22
N LYS A 386 -34.73 -27.09 5.72
CA LYS A 386 -36.08 -27.70 5.63
C LYS A 386 -36.77 -27.53 4.26
N ASN A 387 -36.49 -26.43 3.54
CA ASN A 387 -37.27 -26.01 2.37
C ASN A 387 -36.43 -25.80 1.09
N LEU A 388 -35.31 -26.52 0.96
CA LEU A 388 -34.41 -26.37 -0.18
C LEU A 388 -34.90 -27.16 -1.40
N TYR A 389 -34.80 -26.59 -2.60
CA TYR A 389 -34.94 -27.31 -3.88
C TYR A 389 -33.60 -27.89 -4.33
N SER A 390 -32.52 -27.10 -4.27
CA SER A 390 -31.17 -27.55 -4.63
C SER A 390 -30.06 -26.93 -3.76
N LEU A 391 -29.07 -27.75 -3.38
CA LEU A 391 -27.83 -27.38 -2.69
C LEU A 391 -26.63 -27.77 -3.55
N ASP A 392 -25.67 -26.88 -3.74
CA ASP A 392 -24.38 -27.23 -4.34
C ASP A 392 -23.27 -26.93 -3.34
N ILE A 393 -22.59 -27.97 -2.85
CA ILE A 393 -21.48 -27.88 -1.90
C ILE A 393 -20.21 -28.53 -2.45
N ARG A 394 -20.14 -28.79 -3.76
CA ARG A 394 -18.96 -29.38 -4.41
C ARG A 394 -17.71 -28.53 -4.20
N SER A 395 -16.54 -29.14 -4.31
CA SER A 395 -15.25 -28.44 -4.21
C SER A 395 -15.12 -27.61 -2.92
N ASN A 396 -15.48 -28.19 -1.79
CA ASN A 396 -15.26 -27.66 -0.44
C ASN A 396 -14.43 -28.65 0.39
N ASN A 397 -14.26 -28.38 1.68
CA ASN A 397 -13.49 -29.20 2.61
C ASN A 397 -14.37 -30.14 3.45
N PHE A 398 -15.56 -30.53 2.97
CA PHE A 398 -16.40 -31.49 3.68
C PHE A 398 -15.81 -32.90 3.64
N ARG A 399 -16.01 -33.64 4.72
CA ARG A 399 -15.64 -35.05 4.93
C ARG A 399 -16.91 -35.90 5.05
N PHE A 400 -16.77 -37.22 4.99
CA PHE A 400 -17.93 -38.12 5.17
C PHE A 400 -18.64 -37.88 6.50
N ILE A 401 -17.89 -37.65 7.59
CA ILE A 401 -18.44 -37.36 8.92
C ILE A 401 -19.33 -36.10 8.97
N ASP A 402 -19.04 -35.11 8.13
CA ASP A 402 -19.80 -33.86 8.08
C ASP A 402 -21.17 -34.02 7.39
N LEU A 403 -21.27 -35.04 6.52
CA LEU A 403 -22.45 -35.33 5.70
C LEU A 403 -23.26 -36.53 6.24
N ALA A 404 -22.65 -37.39 7.05
CA ALA A 404 -23.16 -38.68 7.52
C ALA A 404 -24.61 -38.62 8.02
N ASN A 405 -24.92 -37.63 8.87
CA ASN A 405 -26.22 -37.53 9.51
C ASN A 405 -27.30 -36.92 8.61
N GLN A 406 -26.94 -36.21 7.55
CA GLN A 406 -27.86 -35.38 6.77
C GLN A 406 -28.08 -35.85 5.33
N LEU A 407 -27.25 -36.77 4.84
CA LEU A 407 -27.26 -37.20 3.45
C LEU A 407 -28.58 -37.81 2.97
N THR A 408 -29.30 -38.52 3.85
CA THR A 408 -30.61 -39.12 3.51
C THR A 408 -31.65 -38.05 3.16
N LEU A 409 -31.55 -36.84 3.75
CA LEU A 409 -32.44 -35.72 3.46
C LEU A 409 -32.09 -34.99 2.15
N TYR A 410 -30.82 -35.06 1.75
CA TYR A 410 -30.23 -34.22 0.71
C TYR A 410 -29.90 -34.96 -0.59
N ARG A 411 -29.98 -36.30 -0.60
CA ARG A 411 -29.54 -37.18 -1.70
C ARG A 411 -30.02 -36.78 -3.10
N THR A 412 -31.24 -36.28 -3.25
CA THR A 412 -31.83 -35.92 -4.56
C THR A 412 -31.76 -34.44 -4.88
N LYS A 413 -31.29 -33.63 -3.93
CA LYS A 413 -31.29 -32.16 -4.00
C LYS A 413 -29.88 -31.56 -3.93
N THR A 414 -28.89 -32.36 -3.55
CA THR A 414 -27.55 -31.87 -3.22
C THR A 414 -26.48 -32.48 -4.10
N GLU A 415 -25.66 -31.60 -4.67
CA GLU A 415 -24.42 -31.97 -5.32
C GLU A 415 -23.28 -31.77 -4.32
N PHE A 416 -22.62 -32.87 -3.93
CA PHE A 416 -21.56 -32.86 -2.91
C PHE A 416 -20.26 -33.52 -3.39
N SER A 417 -20.18 -34.00 -4.63
CA SER A 417 -18.97 -34.56 -5.22
C SER A 417 -18.60 -33.81 -6.51
N PRO A 418 -17.32 -33.48 -6.77
CA PRO A 418 -16.17 -33.78 -5.91
C PRO A 418 -16.09 -32.86 -4.68
N GLN A 419 -15.22 -33.19 -3.72
CA GLN A 419 -14.72 -32.27 -2.70
C GLN A 419 -13.25 -31.93 -3.00
N THR A 420 -12.75 -30.85 -2.41
CA THR A 420 -11.34 -30.48 -2.52
C THR A 420 -10.48 -31.57 -1.92
N LYS A 421 -9.24 -31.74 -2.43
CA LYS A 421 -8.33 -32.72 -1.87
C LYS A 421 -8.10 -32.45 -0.39
N THR A 422 -8.00 -33.53 0.37
CA THR A 422 -8.09 -33.47 1.84
C THR A 422 -6.93 -32.73 2.50
N ASP A 423 -5.75 -32.67 1.86
CA ASP A 423 -4.54 -32.06 2.38
C ASP A 423 -3.70 -31.38 1.27
N ALA A 424 -2.52 -30.90 1.63
CA ALA A 424 -1.51 -30.40 0.69
C ALA A 424 -0.47 -31.49 0.37
N ALA A 425 0.18 -31.37 -0.80
CA ALA A 425 1.21 -32.32 -1.22
C ALA A 425 2.38 -32.37 -0.23
N LYS A 426 2.88 -33.59 0.05
CA LYS A 426 3.92 -33.84 1.06
C LYS A 426 5.06 -34.66 0.45
N THR A 427 6.29 -34.38 0.85
CA THR A 427 7.45 -35.19 0.47
C THR A 427 8.00 -35.88 1.70
N ILE A 428 8.15 -37.20 1.64
CA ILE A 428 8.76 -38.03 2.69
C ILE A 428 10.00 -38.67 2.11
N THR A 429 11.10 -38.61 2.84
CA THR A 429 12.36 -39.21 2.41
C THR A 429 12.84 -40.21 3.47
N SER A 430 13.24 -41.41 3.05
CA SER A 430 13.61 -42.50 3.99
C SER A 430 14.63 -43.48 3.40
N SER A 431 15.32 -44.22 4.27
CA SER A 431 16.44 -45.10 3.93
C SER A 431 16.00 -46.53 3.60
N ILE A 432 16.76 -47.23 2.76
CA ILE A 432 16.60 -48.68 2.56
C ILE A 432 16.64 -49.42 3.92
N GLY A 433 15.74 -50.37 4.13
CA GLY A 433 15.59 -51.13 5.37
C GLY A 433 14.83 -50.42 6.49
N GLY A 434 14.47 -49.14 6.31
CA GLY A 434 13.62 -48.39 7.23
C GLY A 434 12.13 -48.76 7.10
N SER A 435 11.27 -48.08 7.84
CA SER A 435 9.81 -48.17 7.67
C SER A 435 9.17 -46.78 7.65
N VAL A 436 8.19 -46.59 6.76
CA VAL A 436 7.40 -45.36 6.66
C VAL A 436 5.92 -45.70 6.78
N THR A 437 5.18 -44.93 7.57
CA THR A 437 3.73 -45.00 7.64
C THR A 437 3.12 -43.78 6.97
N LEU A 438 2.33 -44.03 5.92
CA LEU A 438 1.55 -43.03 5.21
C LEU A 438 0.15 -42.98 5.82
N THR A 439 -0.44 -41.79 5.97
CA THR A 439 -1.80 -41.61 6.51
C THR A 439 -2.64 -40.84 5.51
N MET A 440 -3.90 -41.23 5.30
CA MET A 440 -4.82 -40.57 4.36
C MET A 440 -4.97 -39.07 4.65
N TYR A 441 -5.24 -38.71 5.91
CA TYR A 441 -5.22 -37.32 6.37
C TYR A 441 -5.02 -37.27 7.90
N GLU A 442 -4.57 -36.16 8.47
CA GLU A 442 -4.22 -36.08 9.90
C GLU A 442 -5.33 -35.45 10.79
N ASP A 443 -6.41 -34.91 10.21
CA ASP A 443 -7.46 -34.13 10.90
C ASP A 443 -8.42 -34.90 11.82
N GLU A 444 -8.22 -36.22 11.99
CA GLU A 444 -9.10 -37.14 12.74
C GLU A 444 -10.60 -37.11 12.34
N ARG A 445 -11.00 -36.44 11.25
CA ARG A 445 -12.40 -36.30 10.81
C ARG A 445 -12.79 -37.38 9.81
N PHE A 446 -12.90 -38.60 10.30
CA PHE A 446 -13.32 -39.77 9.53
C PHE A 446 -14.35 -40.59 10.33
N THR A 447 -15.08 -41.46 9.63
CA THR A 447 -15.98 -42.43 10.28
C THR A 447 -15.35 -43.83 10.31
N PRO A 448 -15.67 -44.68 11.29
CA PRO A 448 -15.20 -46.07 11.32
C PRO A 448 -15.62 -46.90 10.09
N GLU A 449 -16.67 -46.48 9.38
CA GLU A 449 -17.20 -47.12 8.19
C GLU A 449 -16.50 -46.67 6.89
N ASP A 450 -15.64 -45.65 6.97
CA ASP A 450 -14.82 -45.21 5.83
C ASP A 450 -13.78 -46.28 5.49
N THR A 451 -13.68 -46.57 4.21
CA THR A 451 -12.70 -47.50 3.65
C THR A 451 -11.72 -46.73 2.76
N TYR A 452 -10.55 -47.31 2.55
CA TYR A 452 -9.45 -46.63 1.90
C TYR A 452 -8.87 -47.52 0.81
N GLN A 453 -8.21 -46.92 -0.16
CA GLN A 453 -7.38 -47.62 -1.15
C GLN A 453 -6.17 -46.75 -1.44
N TRP A 454 -4.99 -47.25 -1.11
CA TRP A 454 -3.74 -46.60 -1.48
C TRP A 454 -3.36 -46.92 -2.92
N LEU A 455 -2.83 -45.91 -3.62
CA LEU A 455 -2.32 -46.03 -4.97
C LEU A 455 -0.87 -45.57 -4.99
N LYS A 456 -0.03 -46.31 -5.73
CA LYS A 456 1.35 -45.94 -6.04
C LYS A 456 1.45 -45.62 -7.52
N ASN A 457 1.89 -44.41 -7.85
CA ASN A 457 1.98 -43.89 -9.21
C ASN A 457 0.67 -44.09 -10.00
N GLY A 458 -0.48 -43.90 -9.33
CA GLY A 458 -1.82 -44.09 -9.89
C GLY A 458 -2.30 -45.54 -9.99
N THR A 459 -1.51 -46.53 -9.56
CA THR A 459 -1.90 -47.95 -9.55
C THR A 459 -2.28 -48.40 -8.15
N GLU A 460 -3.41 -49.10 -7.98
CA GLU A 460 -3.85 -49.61 -6.68
C GLU A 460 -2.85 -50.59 -6.06
N ILE A 461 -2.55 -50.37 -4.77
CA ILE A 461 -1.74 -51.30 -3.98
C ILE A 461 -2.67 -52.33 -3.36
N ILE A 462 -2.56 -53.58 -3.83
CA ILE A 462 -3.43 -54.68 -3.38
C ILE A 462 -3.31 -54.85 -1.85
N GLY A 463 -4.45 -54.82 -1.15
CA GLY A 463 -4.53 -55.03 0.29
C GLY A 463 -4.23 -53.79 1.17
N ALA A 464 -3.80 -52.67 0.57
CA ALA A 464 -3.59 -51.41 1.28
C ALA A 464 -4.90 -50.64 1.48
N ILE A 465 -5.81 -51.21 2.28
CA ILE A 465 -7.19 -50.74 2.44
C ILE A 465 -7.47 -49.97 3.74
N ASN A 466 -6.43 -49.76 4.55
CA ASN A 466 -6.52 -49.05 5.82
C ASN A 466 -6.23 -47.55 5.64
N ARG A 467 -6.75 -46.73 6.57
CA ARG A 467 -6.48 -45.29 6.64
C ARG A 467 -4.99 -44.96 6.65
N THR A 468 -4.21 -45.85 7.27
CA THR A 468 -2.75 -45.81 7.27
C THR A 468 -2.18 -46.95 6.44
N TYR A 469 -1.13 -46.69 5.69
CA TYR A 469 -0.36 -47.70 4.97
C TYR A 469 1.10 -47.65 5.40
N THR A 470 1.53 -48.69 6.10
CA THR A 470 2.92 -48.85 6.54
C THR A 470 3.67 -49.69 5.52
N ILE A 471 4.79 -49.16 5.03
CA ILE A 471 5.75 -49.88 4.22
C ILE A 471 6.90 -50.27 5.15
N PRO A 472 6.97 -51.53 5.61
CA PRO A 472 8.11 -52.02 6.36
C PRO A 472 9.25 -52.39 5.40
N ASP A 473 10.50 -52.32 5.88
CA ASP A 473 11.69 -52.76 5.13
C ASP A 473 11.78 -52.15 3.72
N LEU A 474 11.86 -50.82 3.67
CA LEU A 474 11.85 -50.02 2.45
C LEU A 474 12.91 -50.47 1.44
N LYS A 475 12.52 -50.63 0.17
CA LYS A 475 13.40 -50.98 -0.95
C LYS A 475 13.46 -49.85 -1.96
N SER A 476 14.51 -49.82 -2.80
CA SER A 476 14.60 -48.84 -3.89
C SER A 476 13.39 -48.86 -4.84
N ALA A 477 12.74 -50.01 -4.99
CA ALA A 477 11.52 -50.16 -5.77
C ALA A 477 10.31 -49.43 -5.16
N ASP A 478 10.33 -49.09 -3.87
CA ASP A 478 9.23 -48.43 -3.17
C ASP A 478 9.16 -46.91 -3.41
N ASN A 479 10.10 -46.35 -4.18
CA ASN A 479 10.08 -44.96 -4.65
C ASN A 479 8.81 -44.66 -5.45
N GLY A 480 8.21 -43.48 -5.24
CA GLY A 480 7.07 -43.04 -6.05
C GLY A 480 6.12 -42.08 -5.37
N SER A 481 5.09 -41.69 -6.12
CA SER A 481 3.98 -40.88 -5.65
C SER A 481 2.88 -41.77 -5.09
N TYR A 482 2.53 -41.57 -3.82
CA TYR A 482 1.49 -42.30 -3.12
C TYR A 482 0.28 -41.40 -2.91
N THR A 483 -0.85 -41.75 -3.50
CA THR A 483 -2.15 -41.14 -3.19
C THR A 483 -3.01 -42.14 -2.46
N CYS A 484 -4.07 -41.65 -1.83
CA CYS A 484 -5.07 -42.50 -1.21
C CYS A 484 -6.45 -41.95 -1.54
N LYS A 485 -7.37 -42.86 -1.84
CA LYS A 485 -8.78 -42.58 -2.04
C LYS A 485 -9.55 -43.18 -0.90
N SER A 486 -10.53 -42.44 -0.38
CA SER A 486 -11.45 -42.90 0.65
C SER A 486 -12.86 -43.00 0.10
N TYR A 487 -13.55 -44.07 0.50
CA TYR A 487 -14.89 -44.44 0.10
C TYR A 487 -15.72 -44.77 1.33
N HIS A 488 -17.03 -44.59 1.25
CA HIS A 488 -17.93 -44.94 2.35
C HIS A 488 -18.84 -46.11 1.95
N ASN A 489 -18.56 -47.31 2.48
CA ASN A 489 -19.15 -48.57 1.98
C ASN A 489 -20.48 -48.96 2.62
N SER A 490 -20.80 -48.44 3.80
CA SER A 490 -22.04 -48.78 4.53
C SER A 490 -23.25 -47.96 4.06
N ASN A 491 -23.03 -46.80 3.44
CA ASN A 491 -24.09 -45.94 2.90
C ASN A 491 -23.91 -45.75 1.38
N PRO A 492 -24.61 -46.55 0.53
CA PRO A 492 -24.51 -46.45 -0.93
C PRO A 492 -24.99 -45.10 -1.48
N ASN A 493 -25.60 -44.25 -0.65
CA ASN A 493 -26.02 -42.91 -1.04
C ASN A 493 -24.83 -41.92 -1.07
N MET A 494 -23.71 -42.23 -0.39
CA MET A 494 -22.44 -41.48 -0.45
C MET A 494 -21.56 -41.88 -1.64
N SER A 495 -21.96 -42.90 -2.38
CA SER A 495 -21.17 -43.53 -3.44
C SER A 495 -20.61 -42.60 -4.54
N PRO A 496 -21.21 -41.44 -4.90
CA PRO A 496 -20.55 -40.55 -5.85
C PRO A 496 -19.40 -39.72 -5.24
N LEU A 497 -19.29 -39.61 -3.91
CA LEU A 497 -18.21 -38.89 -3.25
C LEU A 497 -17.01 -39.80 -3.02
N ILE A 498 -15.90 -39.45 -3.65
CA ILE A 498 -14.59 -40.04 -3.42
C ILE A 498 -13.71 -38.93 -2.87
N LEU A 499 -13.23 -39.11 -1.64
CA LEU A 499 -12.27 -38.19 -1.05
C LEU A 499 -10.88 -38.63 -1.46
N GLU A 500 -10.12 -37.71 -2.04
CA GLU A 500 -8.74 -37.93 -2.45
C GLU A 500 -7.83 -36.97 -1.71
N ARG A 501 -6.61 -37.41 -1.43
CA ARG A 501 -5.57 -36.57 -0.84
C ARG A 501 -4.57 -36.11 -1.89
N GLU A 502 -3.82 -35.06 -1.58
CA GLU A 502 -2.66 -34.70 -2.39
C GLU A 502 -1.55 -35.76 -2.27
N PRO A 503 -0.69 -35.90 -3.30
CA PRO A 503 0.29 -36.98 -3.34
C PRO A 503 1.34 -36.84 -2.22
N ILE A 504 1.67 -37.97 -1.59
CA ILE A 504 2.94 -38.13 -0.88
C ILE A 504 4.00 -38.60 -1.88
N ILE A 505 5.01 -37.78 -2.10
CA ILE A 505 6.21 -38.20 -2.81
C ILE A 505 7.12 -38.92 -1.82
N LEU A 506 7.22 -40.25 -1.92
CA LEU A 506 8.16 -41.05 -1.13
C LEU A 506 9.46 -41.22 -1.92
N ASN A 507 10.52 -40.64 -1.37
CA ASN A 507 11.88 -40.71 -1.87
C ASN A 507 12.70 -41.71 -1.04
N ILE A 508 13.17 -42.78 -1.66
CA ILE A 508 13.97 -43.83 -1.01
C ILE A 508 15.41 -43.73 -1.47
N VAL A 509 16.28 -43.65 -0.48
CA VAL A 509 17.68 -43.33 -0.67
C VAL A 509 18.55 -44.42 -0.04
N ASN A 510 19.61 -44.78 -0.77
CA ASN A 510 20.60 -45.71 -0.27
C ASN A 510 21.61 -44.93 0.57
N CYS A 511 21.39 -44.93 1.88
CA CYS A 511 22.18 -44.11 2.79
C CYS A 511 23.56 -44.72 2.98
N THR A 512 24.58 -44.03 2.48
CA THR A 512 25.94 -44.22 2.96
C THR A 512 26.03 -43.70 4.39
N SER A 513 26.75 -44.39 5.26
CA SER A 513 26.94 -43.96 6.65
C SER A 513 27.55 -42.55 6.67
N ILE A 514 26.78 -41.56 7.15
CA ILE A 514 27.26 -40.19 7.35
C ILE A 514 28.34 -40.26 8.44
N SER A 515 29.59 -40.03 8.06
CA SER A 515 30.72 -40.02 8.97
C SER A 515 31.06 -38.58 9.36
N GLY A 516 31.24 -38.34 10.65
CA GLY A 516 31.60 -37.03 11.17
C GLY A 516 31.77 -37.06 12.68
N THR A 517 32.38 -36.01 13.21
CA THR A 517 32.71 -35.90 14.64
C THR A 517 32.18 -34.59 15.19
N MET A 518 31.50 -34.67 16.34
CA MET A 518 31.04 -33.48 17.05
C MET A 518 32.16 -32.96 17.96
N LYS A 519 32.57 -31.71 17.75
CA LYS A 519 33.56 -31.00 18.57
C LYS A 519 32.91 -29.83 19.29
N SER A 520 33.47 -29.48 20.44
CA SER A 520 33.19 -28.20 21.12
C SER A 520 34.38 -27.29 20.81
N LEU A 521 34.16 -26.01 20.49
CA LEU A 521 35.30 -25.10 20.27
C LEU A 521 36.07 -24.83 21.55
N ALA A 522 35.37 -24.79 22.68
CA ALA A 522 35.98 -24.67 24.00
C ALA A 522 36.21 -26.06 24.60
N GLU A 523 37.34 -26.23 25.29
CA GLU A 523 37.63 -27.43 26.08
C GLU A 523 36.72 -27.56 27.30
N LYS A 524 36.21 -26.43 27.82
CA LYS A 524 35.30 -26.35 28.97
C LYS A 524 34.07 -25.51 28.61
N SER A 525 32.91 -25.88 29.15
CA SER A 525 31.67 -25.12 29.03
C SER A 525 31.35 -24.45 30.35
N TYR A 526 30.94 -23.18 30.30
CA TYR A 526 30.64 -22.41 31.50
C TYR A 526 29.19 -21.99 31.57
N THR A 527 28.64 -21.87 32.78
CA THR A 527 27.33 -21.26 32.98
C THR A 527 27.33 -19.82 32.50
N ASN A 528 26.21 -19.37 31.96
CA ASN A 528 25.98 -18.02 31.46
C ASN A 528 26.93 -17.55 30.35
N LEU A 529 27.69 -18.48 29.76
CA LEU A 529 28.47 -18.26 28.54
C LEU A 529 28.01 -19.20 27.43
N GLU A 530 28.07 -18.68 26.22
CA GLU A 530 27.68 -19.42 25.04
C GLU A 530 28.76 -20.46 24.70
N SER A 531 28.38 -21.74 24.72
CA SER A 531 29.23 -22.84 24.29
C SER A 531 28.86 -23.24 22.87
N THR A 532 29.84 -23.21 21.97
CA THR A 532 29.65 -23.55 20.55
C THR A 532 30.16 -24.96 20.25
N PHE A 533 29.34 -25.71 19.52
CA PHE A 533 29.57 -27.05 19.04
C PHE A 533 29.58 -27.05 17.51
N ILE A 534 30.55 -27.75 16.91
CA ILE A 534 30.68 -27.90 15.46
C ILE A 534 30.66 -29.38 15.12
N PHE A 535 29.94 -29.74 14.06
CA PHE A 535 30.03 -31.04 13.44
C PHE A 535 30.99 -31.02 12.25
N GLU A 536 32.14 -31.65 12.40
CA GLU A 536 33.11 -31.82 11.32
C GLU A 536 32.79 -33.08 10.51
N THR A 537 32.56 -32.91 9.21
CA THR A 537 32.27 -34.00 8.30
C THR A 537 32.77 -33.66 6.91
N THR A 538 33.12 -34.70 6.14
CA THR A 538 33.44 -34.57 4.71
C THR A 538 32.19 -34.66 3.83
N ALA A 539 31.03 -34.99 4.40
CA ALA A 539 29.76 -35.04 3.69
C ALA A 539 29.19 -33.63 3.47
N THR A 540 28.68 -33.37 2.27
CA THR A 540 28.15 -32.07 1.83
C THR A 540 26.63 -32.12 1.70
N ASN A 541 25.98 -30.95 1.67
CA ASN A 541 24.51 -30.79 1.55
C ASN A 541 23.72 -31.46 2.69
N LEU A 542 24.11 -31.19 3.93
CA LEU A 542 23.48 -31.72 5.13
C LEU A 542 22.57 -30.67 5.80
N ILE A 543 21.54 -31.17 6.47
CA ILE A 543 20.59 -30.45 7.32
C ILE A 543 20.83 -30.92 8.75
N TYR A 544 20.92 -30.01 9.69
CA TYR A 544 21.29 -30.24 11.09
C TYR A 544 20.13 -29.87 12.01
N SER A 545 19.79 -30.75 12.93
CA SER A 545 18.86 -30.47 14.04
C SER A 545 19.55 -30.76 15.36
N TRP A 546 19.58 -29.76 16.23
CA TRP A 546 20.32 -29.79 17.49
C TRP A 546 19.37 -29.78 18.67
N SER A 547 19.72 -30.49 19.73
CA SER A 547 18.99 -30.46 21.00
C SER A 547 19.92 -30.60 22.20
N VAL A 548 19.46 -30.07 23.34
CA VAL A 548 20.15 -30.13 24.63
C VAL A 548 19.24 -30.80 25.63
N ALA A 549 19.75 -31.81 26.32
CA ALA A 549 19.06 -32.49 27.41
C ALA A 549 19.96 -32.62 28.63
N THR A 550 19.37 -32.71 29.82
CA THR A 550 20.09 -33.18 31.02
C THR A 550 20.45 -34.66 30.88
N VAL A 551 21.46 -35.14 31.62
CA VAL A 551 21.76 -36.60 31.69
C VAL A 551 20.57 -37.46 32.16
N ALA A 552 19.59 -36.88 32.85
CA ALA A 552 18.35 -37.55 33.25
C ALA A 552 17.31 -37.65 32.11
N GLY A 553 17.62 -37.16 30.90
CA GLY A 553 16.76 -37.26 29.71
C GLY A 553 15.73 -36.14 29.55
N LYS A 554 15.73 -35.12 30.43
CA LYS A 554 14.85 -33.96 30.26
C LYS A 554 15.40 -33.05 29.15
N ILE A 555 14.64 -32.89 28.07
CA ILE A 555 14.94 -31.96 26.98
C ILE A 555 14.75 -30.52 27.45
N ILE A 556 15.75 -29.68 27.21
CA ILE A 556 15.79 -28.28 27.66
C ILE A 556 15.61 -27.33 26.48
N ASN A 557 16.21 -27.66 25.34
CA ASN A 557 16.10 -26.87 24.13
C ASN A 557 16.18 -27.76 22.88
N THR A 558 15.46 -27.37 21.84
CA THR A 558 15.45 -28.01 20.52
C THR A 558 15.44 -26.94 19.45
N ASN A 559 16.37 -27.01 18.50
CA ASN A 559 16.38 -26.11 17.35
C ASN A 559 15.75 -26.76 16.12
N SER A 560 15.01 -25.95 15.37
CA SER A 560 14.49 -26.29 14.05
C SER A 560 15.62 -26.67 13.09
N ALA A 561 15.33 -27.60 12.17
CA ALA A 561 16.27 -28.08 11.18
C ALA A 561 16.83 -26.92 10.33
N ASN A 562 18.15 -26.85 10.20
CA ASN A 562 18.86 -25.77 9.49
C ASN A 562 20.09 -26.31 8.73
N THR A 563 20.80 -25.47 8.00
CA THR A 563 21.98 -25.89 7.21
C THR A 563 23.31 -25.63 7.92
N SER A 564 23.27 -25.23 9.21
CA SER A 564 24.46 -24.94 10.00
C SER A 564 24.87 -26.17 10.81
N GLY A 565 26.04 -26.72 10.48
CA GLY A 565 26.75 -27.70 11.31
C GLY A 565 27.32 -27.10 12.60
N VAL A 566 26.96 -25.86 12.93
CA VAL A 566 27.38 -25.14 14.14
C VAL A 566 26.17 -24.85 15.01
N TYR A 567 26.27 -25.16 16.30
CA TYR A 567 25.24 -24.90 17.30
C TYR A 567 25.83 -24.27 18.54
N SER A 568 25.21 -23.20 19.00
CA SER A 568 25.60 -22.52 20.23
C SER A 568 24.49 -22.60 21.26
N TYR A 569 24.87 -22.86 22.52
CA TYR A 569 23.92 -22.89 23.63
C TYR A 569 24.53 -22.28 24.89
N LYS A 570 23.72 -21.48 25.60
CA LYS A 570 24.07 -20.84 26.86
C LYS A 570 23.45 -21.62 28.02
N PHE A 571 24.30 -22.33 28.77
CA PHE A 571 23.87 -23.10 29.93
C PHE A 571 23.56 -22.18 31.11
N ILE A 572 22.52 -22.48 31.88
CA ILE A 572 22.05 -21.63 32.99
C ILE A 572 22.30 -22.24 34.37
N ALA A 573 22.68 -23.52 34.43
CA ALA A 573 22.95 -24.24 35.67
C ALA A 573 24.24 -25.07 35.56
N GLU A 574 24.91 -25.26 36.70
CA GLU A 574 26.07 -26.14 36.88
C GLU A 574 25.58 -27.59 36.98
N GLU A 575 25.40 -28.26 35.83
CA GLU A 575 25.01 -29.67 35.73
C GLU A 575 25.61 -30.33 34.47
N ASP A 576 25.50 -31.65 34.37
CA ASP A 576 25.96 -32.41 33.20
C ASP A 576 24.84 -32.47 32.13
N TYR A 577 25.20 -32.14 30.90
CA TYR A 577 24.29 -32.11 29.74
C TYR A 577 24.73 -33.07 28.64
N ILE A 578 23.78 -33.43 27.78
CA ILE A 578 24.01 -34.17 26.54
C ILE A 578 23.53 -33.29 25.38
N ILE A 579 24.45 -32.96 24.49
CA ILE A 579 24.15 -32.33 23.21
C ILE A 579 23.90 -33.42 22.18
N THR A 580 22.75 -33.36 21.51
CA THR A 580 22.39 -34.30 20.45
C THR A 580 22.24 -33.57 19.14
N LEU A 581 22.89 -34.08 18.10
CA LEU A 581 22.79 -33.62 16.72
C LEU A 581 22.19 -34.72 15.87
N ILE A 582 21.19 -34.38 15.07
CA ILE A 582 20.67 -35.20 13.99
C ILE A 582 21.08 -34.53 12.68
N VAL A 583 21.85 -35.24 11.87
CA VAL A 583 22.34 -34.79 10.56
C VAL A 583 21.61 -35.54 9.48
N THR A 584 20.93 -34.82 8.59
CA THR A 584 20.14 -35.35 7.48
C THR A 584 20.75 -34.90 6.16
N ASP A 585 21.16 -35.80 5.27
CA ASP A 585 21.70 -35.40 3.97
C ASP A 585 20.64 -34.89 2.97
N ALA A 586 21.07 -34.39 1.81
CA ALA A 586 20.18 -33.98 0.72
C ALA A 586 19.31 -35.11 0.17
N SER A 587 19.73 -36.35 0.44
CA SER A 587 19.01 -37.56 0.17
C SER A 587 18.02 -37.92 1.29
N GLY A 588 17.92 -37.17 2.39
CA GLY A 588 17.00 -37.43 3.50
C GLY A 588 17.41 -38.54 4.46
N CYS A 589 18.64 -39.06 4.36
CA CYS A 589 19.24 -40.00 5.29
C CYS A 589 19.69 -39.29 6.56
N SER A 590 19.30 -39.76 7.75
CA SER A 590 19.70 -39.13 9.02
C SER A 590 20.63 -39.99 9.88
N ALA A 591 21.62 -39.35 10.52
CA ALA A 591 22.53 -39.94 11.49
C ALA A 591 22.54 -39.10 12.77
N THR A 592 22.58 -39.76 13.94
CA THR A 592 22.55 -39.10 15.25
C THR A 592 23.91 -39.16 15.93
N PHE A 593 24.37 -38.02 16.45
CA PHE A 593 25.61 -37.87 17.19
C PHE A 593 25.32 -37.24 18.54
N THR A 594 25.99 -37.71 19.59
CA THR A 594 25.84 -37.18 20.94
C THR A 594 27.19 -36.78 21.52
N LYS A 595 27.21 -35.72 22.33
CA LYS A 595 28.38 -35.29 23.09
C LYS A 595 27.99 -34.93 24.52
N PRO A 596 28.58 -35.60 25.54
CA PRO A 596 28.43 -35.18 26.93
C PRO A 596 29.20 -33.88 27.18
N VAL A 597 28.62 -32.98 27.96
CA VAL A 597 29.19 -31.67 28.31
C VAL A 597 29.03 -31.44 29.80
N LYS A 598 30.17 -31.24 30.48
CA LYS A 598 30.21 -30.83 31.88
C LYS A 598 30.28 -29.31 31.95
N VAL A 599 29.32 -28.68 32.62
CA VAL A 599 29.24 -27.22 32.74
C VAL A 599 29.67 -26.80 34.14
N ILE A 600 30.53 -25.78 34.23
CA ILE A 600 31.06 -25.23 35.47
C ILE A 600 30.83 -23.72 35.56
N ASP A 601 30.79 -23.14 36.76
CA ASP A 601 30.72 -21.67 36.90
C ASP A 601 32.05 -21.03 36.49
N ARG A 602 32.02 -19.89 35.76
CA ARG A 602 33.23 -19.14 35.40
C ARG A 602 33.51 -18.02 36.40
N HIS A 603 34.73 -17.97 36.92
CA HIS A 603 35.21 -16.86 37.73
C HIS A 603 36.48 -16.26 37.10
N CYS A 604 36.54 -14.94 37.02
CA CYS A 604 37.64 -14.22 36.37
C CYS A 604 38.50 -13.48 37.39
N THR A 605 39.78 -13.31 37.07
CA THR A 605 40.69 -12.46 37.85
C THR A 605 40.14 -11.05 37.99
N LYS A 606 40.25 -10.48 39.20
CA LYS A 606 39.78 -9.13 39.58
C LYS A 606 38.26 -8.90 39.57
N GLU A 607 37.47 -9.94 39.35
CA GLU A 607 36.01 -9.88 39.48
C GLU A 607 35.54 -10.43 40.84
N ALA A 608 34.49 -9.85 41.39
CA ALA A 608 33.94 -10.26 42.69
C ALA A 608 33.13 -11.56 42.58
N VAL A 609 33.52 -12.59 43.34
CA VAL A 609 32.79 -13.84 43.50
C VAL A 609 32.04 -13.83 44.83
N ASN A 610 30.71 -13.91 44.79
CA ASN A 610 29.86 -13.82 45.95
C ASN A 610 29.42 -15.21 46.44
N PHE A 611 29.50 -15.43 47.74
CA PHE A 611 29.07 -16.61 48.46
C PHE A 611 28.02 -16.22 49.49
N ILE A 612 26.95 -17.00 49.58
CA ILE A 612 25.87 -16.82 50.53
C ILE A 612 25.70 -18.14 51.28
N PHE A 613 25.61 -18.07 52.60
CA PHE A 613 25.30 -19.21 53.43
C PHE A 613 23.96 -18.98 54.15
N GLU A 614 22.93 -19.68 53.71
CA GLU A 614 21.58 -19.60 54.27
C GLU A 614 21.33 -20.74 55.26
N HIS A 615 20.80 -20.43 56.45
CA HIS A 615 20.39 -21.44 57.44
C HIS A 615 19.30 -20.91 58.37
N GLN A 616 18.68 -21.80 59.15
CA GLN A 616 17.58 -21.45 60.07
C GLN A 616 18.00 -21.20 61.53
N ASP A 617 19.19 -21.67 61.95
CA ASP A 617 19.71 -21.47 63.32
C ASP A 617 20.09 -20.00 63.66
N LYS A 618 20.41 -19.68 64.92
CA LYS A 618 21.06 -18.40 65.31
C LYS A 618 22.57 -18.57 65.37
N ILE A 619 23.30 -18.11 64.35
CA ILE A 619 24.76 -18.11 64.31
C ILE A 619 25.28 -16.73 64.73
N GLN A 620 26.27 -16.70 65.62
CA GLN A 620 26.80 -15.45 66.16
C GLN A 620 27.76 -14.79 65.16
N ASN A 621 28.69 -15.56 64.60
CA ASN A 621 29.68 -15.13 63.62
C ASN A 621 29.93 -16.20 62.54
N TYR A 622 30.21 -15.78 61.31
CA TYR A 622 30.64 -16.60 60.18
C TYR A 622 32.08 -16.29 59.84
N ASN A 623 32.98 -17.27 60.01
CA ASN A 623 34.39 -17.12 59.67
C ASN A 623 34.65 -17.71 58.28
N TRP A 624 34.90 -16.85 57.30
CA TRP A 624 35.21 -17.21 55.92
C TRP A 624 36.72 -17.14 55.67
N SER A 625 37.26 -18.10 54.91
CA SER A 625 38.64 -18.05 54.42
C SER A 625 38.72 -18.53 52.97
N SER A 626 39.38 -17.77 52.10
CA SER A 626 39.76 -18.21 50.76
C SER A 626 41.19 -18.72 50.80
N THR A 627 41.41 -19.93 50.33
CA THR A 627 42.73 -20.57 50.25
C THR A 627 43.06 -20.83 48.79
N ASN A 628 44.26 -20.49 48.31
CA ASN A 628 44.67 -20.83 46.95
C ASN A 628 45.13 -22.30 46.83
N ALA A 629 45.45 -22.75 45.61
CA ALA A 629 45.92 -24.10 45.31
C ALA A 629 47.16 -24.56 46.12
N ALA A 630 47.99 -23.62 46.60
CA ALA A 630 49.14 -23.90 47.47
C ALA A 630 48.76 -24.09 48.96
N SER A 631 47.46 -24.17 49.26
CA SER A 631 46.92 -24.18 50.64
C SER A 631 47.25 -22.92 51.45
N ILE A 632 47.58 -21.80 50.79
CA ILE A 632 47.83 -20.52 51.46
C ILE A 632 46.53 -19.73 51.53
N VAL A 633 46.19 -19.26 52.74
CA VAL A 633 45.02 -18.41 52.95
C VAL A 633 45.29 -17.03 52.36
N VAL A 634 44.56 -16.67 51.30
CA VAL A 634 44.71 -15.41 50.56
C VAL A 634 43.74 -14.32 51.01
N ASN A 635 42.62 -14.70 51.64
CA ASN A 635 41.68 -13.77 52.23
C ASN A 635 40.97 -14.42 53.43
N THR A 636 40.62 -13.65 54.45
CA THR A 636 39.84 -14.12 55.61
C THR A 636 38.97 -12.99 56.13
N ILE A 637 37.70 -13.29 56.43
CA ILE A 637 36.77 -12.32 57.01
C ILE A 637 35.81 -12.99 57.99
N THR A 638 35.46 -12.26 59.04
CA THR A 638 34.39 -12.63 59.97
C THR A 638 33.23 -11.67 59.81
N ASN A 639 32.02 -12.18 59.63
CA ASN A 639 30.81 -11.35 59.57
C ASN A 639 29.62 -12.00 60.29
N THR A 640 28.51 -11.26 60.38
CA THR A 640 27.26 -11.72 61.01
C THR A 640 26.13 -11.95 60.00
N THR A 641 26.38 -11.74 58.70
CA THR A 641 25.35 -11.76 57.65
C THR A 641 25.32 -13.05 56.84
N GLY A 642 26.38 -13.87 56.88
CA GLY A 642 26.48 -15.08 56.05
C GLY A 642 26.81 -14.80 54.59
N LEU A 643 27.15 -13.54 54.25
CA LEU A 643 27.56 -13.13 52.90
C LEU A 643 29.08 -12.98 52.83
N TYR A 644 29.70 -13.50 51.79
CA TYR A 644 31.14 -13.36 51.57
C TYR A 644 31.46 -13.06 50.11
N THR A 645 32.15 -11.96 49.87
CA THR A 645 32.65 -11.59 48.55
C THR A 645 34.16 -11.81 48.50
N PHE A 646 34.61 -12.62 47.55
CA PHE A 646 36.02 -12.87 47.30
C PHE A 646 36.43 -12.32 45.93
N ILE A 647 37.47 -11.50 45.88
CA ILE A 647 38.03 -10.95 44.64
C ILE A 647 39.41 -11.60 44.44
N PRO A 648 39.58 -12.52 43.47
CA PRO A 648 40.84 -13.20 43.23
C PRO A 648 41.77 -12.35 42.35
N GLU A 649 42.96 -12.03 42.84
CA GLU A 649 43.94 -11.20 42.10
C GLU A 649 44.66 -11.98 40.99
N LEU A 650 44.78 -13.30 41.11
CA LEU A 650 45.55 -14.17 40.21
C LEU A 650 44.71 -15.38 39.77
N PRO A 651 44.95 -15.92 38.56
CA PRO A 651 44.26 -17.12 38.10
C PRO A 651 44.75 -18.35 38.89
N GLY A 652 43.86 -19.32 39.10
CA GLY A 652 44.15 -20.56 39.80
C GLY A 652 42.94 -21.15 40.54
N GLU A 653 43.15 -22.31 41.16
CA GLU A 653 42.14 -22.96 42.01
C GLU A 653 42.12 -22.32 43.40
N TYR A 654 40.93 -22.06 43.93
CA TYR A 654 40.72 -21.58 45.28
C TYR A 654 39.69 -22.44 46.02
N VAL A 655 39.93 -22.68 47.31
CA VAL A 655 38.98 -23.31 48.22
C VAL A 655 38.44 -22.26 49.19
N ILE A 656 37.13 -22.04 49.13
CA ILE A 656 36.41 -21.16 50.02
C ILE A 656 35.89 -21.98 51.18
N LYS A 657 36.35 -21.68 52.39
CA LYS A 657 35.94 -22.37 53.62
C LYS A 657 35.13 -21.44 54.50
N LEU A 658 34.06 -21.98 55.08
CA LEU A 658 33.24 -21.30 56.08
C LEU A 658 33.20 -22.14 57.37
N LYS A 659 33.47 -21.49 58.50
CA LYS A 659 33.26 -22.03 59.84
C LYS A 659 32.28 -21.14 60.61
N PRO A 660 31.02 -21.54 60.78
CA PRO A 660 30.07 -20.81 61.62
C PRO A 660 30.37 -21.04 63.10
N GLU A 661 30.32 -19.99 63.91
CA GLU A 661 30.62 -20.01 65.34
C GLU A 661 29.32 -20.07 66.17
N ARG A 662 29.21 -21.11 67.00
CA ARG A 662 28.06 -21.37 67.89
C ARG A 662 28.51 -21.38 69.36
N PRO A 663 27.67 -20.92 70.31
CA PRO A 663 27.96 -21.07 71.72
C PRO A 663 27.81 -22.54 72.12
N GLN A 664 28.95 -23.19 72.38
CA GLN A 664 29.13 -24.59 72.80
C GLN A 664 29.15 -25.66 71.67
N ASP A 665 30.40 -25.96 71.28
CA ASP A 665 30.95 -27.20 70.68
C ASP A 665 30.89 -27.48 69.16
N CYS A 666 31.98 -28.13 68.70
CA CYS A 666 32.32 -28.68 67.38
C CYS A 666 31.84 -27.93 66.11
N GLY A 667 32.70 -27.08 65.55
CA GLY A 667 32.43 -26.34 64.32
C GLY A 667 32.63 -27.18 63.04
N THR A 668 31.55 -27.46 62.32
CA THR A 668 31.57 -28.00 60.95
C THR A 668 32.14 -26.96 59.99
N ILE A 669 33.11 -27.36 59.16
CA ILE A 669 33.66 -26.51 58.09
C ILE A 669 32.98 -26.88 56.78
N PHE A 670 32.36 -25.89 56.13
CA PHE A 670 31.87 -26.02 54.76
C PHE A 670 32.96 -25.57 53.81
N SER A 671 33.11 -26.25 52.67
CA SER A 671 34.08 -25.87 51.64
C SER A 671 33.47 -25.93 50.25
N LYS A 672 33.74 -24.91 49.42
CA LYS A 672 33.46 -24.91 47.98
C LYS A 672 34.76 -24.63 47.22
N GLU A 673 35.06 -25.46 46.24
CA GLU A 673 36.17 -25.24 45.31
C GLU A 673 35.69 -24.35 44.16
N ILE A 674 36.52 -23.38 43.75
CA ILE A 674 36.28 -22.52 42.60
C ILE A 674 37.55 -22.42 41.75
N THR A 675 37.38 -22.37 40.43
CA THR A 675 38.48 -22.12 39.49
C THR A 675 38.38 -20.68 38.98
N VAL A 676 39.48 -19.93 39.03
CA VAL A 676 39.57 -18.56 38.53
C VAL A 676 40.52 -18.51 37.34
N GLU A 677 40.10 -17.93 36.23
CA GLU A 677 40.89 -17.83 34.99
C GLU A 677 41.27 -16.39 34.64
N ASP A 678 42.36 -16.20 33.88
CA ASP A 678 42.77 -14.89 33.37
C ASP A 678 42.00 -14.59 32.09
N CYS A 679 40.90 -13.85 32.26
CA CYS A 679 39.89 -13.66 31.23
C CYS A 679 40.23 -12.48 30.30
N THR A 680 41.39 -12.48 29.65
CA THR A 680 41.64 -11.54 28.53
C THR A 680 40.96 -12.06 27.26
N HIS A 681 39.78 -11.54 26.95
CA HIS A 681 39.04 -11.88 25.73
C HIS A 681 39.49 -11.01 24.54
N LEU A 682 39.87 -11.64 23.44
CA LEU A 682 39.67 -11.10 22.09
C LEU A 682 38.73 -12.05 21.33
N ILE A 683 37.47 -12.07 21.76
CA ILE A 683 36.37 -12.46 20.88
C ILE A 683 36.28 -11.33 19.86
N SER A 684 36.52 -11.64 18.58
CA SER A 684 36.25 -10.68 17.50
C SER A 684 34.83 -10.17 17.69
N CYS A 685 34.74 -8.89 18.03
CA CYS A 685 33.48 -8.21 18.31
C CYS A 685 32.50 -8.37 17.14
N THR A 686 32.98 -8.64 15.92
CA THR A 686 32.17 -8.93 14.72
C THR A 686 31.28 -10.17 14.83
N LYS A 687 31.62 -11.13 15.71
CA LYS A 687 30.84 -12.37 15.89
C LYS A 687 29.61 -12.17 16.78
N THR A 688 29.69 -11.22 17.71
CA THR A 688 28.63 -10.97 18.72
C THR A 688 27.87 -9.68 18.45
N ASN A 689 28.42 -8.80 17.63
CA ASN A 689 27.84 -7.48 17.38
C ASN A 689 26.76 -7.55 16.31
N ILE A 690 25.53 -7.23 16.71
CA ILE A 690 24.32 -7.28 15.88
C ILE A 690 24.34 -6.31 14.69
N TYR A 691 25.24 -5.32 14.69
CA TYR A 691 25.36 -4.30 13.66
C TYR A 691 26.43 -4.63 12.60
N THR A 692 27.35 -5.55 12.90
CA THR A 692 28.39 -5.99 11.98
C THR A 692 27.85 -6.45 10.62
N PRO A 693 26.76 -7.23 10.50
CA PRO A 693 26.23 -7.63 9.19
C PRO A 693 25.88 -6.44 8.28
N GLU A 694 25.42 -5.33 8.85
CA GLU A 694 25.04 -4.15 8.08
C GLU A 694 26.27 -3.39 7.55
N ILE A 695 27.28 -3.15 8.40
CA ILE A 695 28.55 -2.53 7.97
C ILE A 695 29.26 -3.42 6.94
N HIS A 696 29.19 -4.74 7.13
CA HIS A 696 29.72 -5.71 6.18
C HIS A 696 29.06 -5.57 4.82
N ARG A 697 27.73 -5.47 4.76
CA ARG A 697 26.98 -5.23 3.51
C ARG A 697 27.37 -3.93 2.83
N LEU A 698 27.49 -2.82 3.59
CA LEU A 698 27.91 -1.51 3.07
C LEU A 698 29.30 -1.57 2.44
N PHE A 699 30.25 -2.23 3.11
CA PHE A 699 31.60 -2.40 2.61
C PHE A 699 31.65 -3.22 1.31
N ILE A 700 30.96 -4.37 1.25
CA ILE A 700 30.88 -5.21 0.04
C ILE A 700 30.26 -4.45 -1.14
N THR A 701 29.25 -3.61 -0.87
CA THR A 701 28.62 -2.75 -1.88
C THR A 701 29.61 -1.77 -2.48
N LEU A 702 30.40 -1.08 -1.65
CA LEU A 702 31.47 -0.18 -2.09
C LEU A 702 32.52 -0.90 -2.95
N ILE A 703 33.02 -2.07 -2.50
CA ILE A 703 34.05 -2.82 -3.22
C ILE A 703 33.59 -3.25 -4.62
N ASN A 704 32.38 -3.79 -4.73
CA ASN A 704 31.83 -4.20 -6.03
C ASN A 704 31.60 -3.00 -6.95
N LYS A 705 31.11 -1.88 -6.40
CA LYS A 705 30.93 -0.63 -7.15
C LYS A 705 32.26 -0.15 -7.71
N LEU A 706 33.29 -0.08 -6.87
CA LEU A 706 34.64 0.34 -7.26
C LEU A 706 35.27 -0.60 -8.29
N GLY A 707 35.07 -1.92 -8.17
CA GLY A 707 35.57 -2.91 -9.13
C GLY A 707 35.00 -2.76 -10.55
N SER A 708 33.81 -2.17 -10.67
CA SER A 708 33.12 -1.87 -11.94
C SER A 708 33.43 -0.49 -12.52
N THR A 709 34.26 0.32 -11.84
CA THR A 709 34.54 1.70 -12.26
C THR A 709 35.21 1.77 -13.63
N PRO A 710 34.68 2.54 -14.60
CA PRO A 710 35.31 2.74 -15.90
C PRO A 710 36.67 3.47 -15.78
N ASN A 711 37.64 3.10 -16.61
CA ASN A 711 38.96 3.73 -16.63
C ASN A 711 38.87 5.26 -16.79
N GLY A 712 39.56 5.99 -15.91
CA GLY A 712 39.61 7.46 -15.92
C GLY A 712 38.47 8.16 -15.17
N SER A 713 37.54 7.42 -14.56
CA SER A 713 36.48 8.02 -13.74
C SER A 713 37.03 8.50 -12.39
N ASP A 714 36.59 9.67 -11.93
CA ASP A 714 36.81 10.08 -10.54
C ASP A 714 35.96 9.21 -9.60
N VAL A 715 36.62 8.37 -8.80
CA VAL A 715 35.97 7.43 -7.89
C VAL A 715 35.15 8.10 -6.79
N ASN A 716 35.58 9.29 -6.36
CA ASN A 716 34.87 10.05 -5.32
C ASN A 716 33.57 10.65 -5.86
N ILE A 717 33.44 10.76 -7.18
CA ILE A 717 32.20 11.11 -7.87
C ILE A 717 31.40 9.84 -8.21
N TYR A 718 32.06 8.83 -8.77
CA TYR A 718 31.42 7.60 -9.25
C TYR A 718 30.79 6.74 -8.16
N ALA A 719 31.45 6.62 -7.01
CA ALA A 719 31.01 5.84 -5.84
C ALA A 719 30.63 6.73 -4.65
N LYS A 720 30.25 7.99 -4.90
CA LYS A 720 29.96 9.01 -3.87
C LYS A 720 28.98 8.52 -2.80
N LYS A 721 27.93 7.78 -3.22
CA LYS A 721 26.87 7.30 -2.32
C LYS A 721 27.38 6.21 -1.38
N GLU A 722 28.13 5.26 -1.93
CA GLU A 722 28.69 4.12 -1.21
C GLU A 722 29.80 4.57 -0.24
N ILE A 723 30.62 5.56 -0.64
CA ILE A 723 31.63 6.19 0.22
C ILE A 723 30.95 6.91 1.39
N ALA A 724 29.91 7.71 1.12
CA ALA A 724 29.18 8.42 2.16
C ALA A 724 28.50 7.47 3.17
N ALA A 725 27.95 6.35 2.70
CA ALA A 725 27.30 5.37 3.57
C ALA A 725 28.27 4.65 4.52
N LEU A 726 29.52 4.42 4.09
CA LEU A 726 30.55 3.78 4.91
C LEU A 726 31.32 4.77 5.81
N SER A 727 31.37 6.06 5.44
CA SER A 727 32.14 7.12 6.13
C SER A 727 32.02 7.13 7.65
N PRO A 728 30.82 7.01 8.27
CA PRO A 728 30.68 7.02 9.74
C PRO A 728 31.36 5.85 10.45
N TYR A 729 31.59 4.77 9.70
CA TYR A 729 32.18 3.53 10.19
C TYR A 729 33.65 3.40 9.85
N THR A 730 34.27 4.45 9.34
CA THR A 730 35.72 4.48 9.14
C THR A 730 36.39 5.25 10.27
N THR A 731 37.69 5.04 10.45
CA THR A 731 38.49 5.83 11.41
C THR A 731 38.57 7.31 11.03
N HIS A 732 38.17 7.68 9.81
CA HIS A 732 38.16 9.03 9.27
C HIS A 732 36.73 9.47 8.90
N LEU A 733 35.97 9.99 9.86
CA LEU A 733 34.52 10.32 9.77
C LEU A 733 34.04 11.12 8.52
N LYS A 734 34.95 11.75 7.76
CA LYS A 734 34.71 12.40 6.45
C LYS A 734 35.60 11.75 5.38
N THR A 735 35.23 10.58 4.87
CA THR A 735 36.09 9.83 3.95
C THR A 735 35.99 10.29 2.52
N LYS A 736 37.15 10.40 1.87
CA LYS A 736 37.34 10.27 0.42
C LYS A 736 38.23 9.07 0.15
N ILE A 737 38.15 8.55 -1.06
CA ILE A 737 39.04 7.51 -1.55
C ILE A 737 40.26 8.18 -2.18
N TYR A 738 41.44 7.81 -1.66
CA TYR A 738 42.76 8.18 -2.13
C TYR A 738 43.50 6.93 -2.63
N ASN A 739 44.55 7.13 -3.44
CA ASN A 739 45.42 6.06 -3.96
C ASN A 739 44.67 4.91 -4.67
N PHE A 740 43.52 5.21 -5.28
CA PHE A 740 42.66 4.21 -5.91
C PHE A 740 43.34 3.50 -7.09
N THR A 741 43.35 2.17 -7.04
CA THR A 741 43.82 1.29 -8.11
C THR A 741 42.75 0.25 -8.43
N ASN A 742 42.37 0.14 -9.71
CA ASN A 742 41.48 -0.90 -10.22
C ASN A 742 42.20 -1.69 -11.31
N THR A 743 42.72 -2.86 -10.96
CA THR A 743 43.42 -3.74 -11.91
C THR A 743 42.50 -4.87 -12.39
N LYS A 744 43.04 -5.77 -13.21
CA LYS A 744 42.32 -7.00 -13.60
C LYS A 744 42.13 -7.96 -12.43
N THR A 745 42.97 -7.88 -11.40
CA THR A 745 43.07 -8.88 -10.32
C THR A 745 42.69 -8.34 -8.95
N GLU A 746 42.59 -7.03 -8.76
CA GLU A 746 42.29 -6.42 -7.46
C GLU A 746 41.77 -4.98 -7.56
N VAL A 747 41.12 -4.56 -6.48
CA VAL A 747 40.76 -3.17 -6.18
C VAL A 747 41.48 -2.79 -4.89
N SER A 748 42.20 -1.66 -4.89
CA SER A 748 42.87 -1.16 -3.69
C SER A 748 42.77 0.36 -3.57
N PHE A 749 42.72 0.85 -2.32
CA PHE A 749 42.62 2.27 -2.00
C PHE A 749 42.91 2.58 -0.52
N SER A 750 43.01 3.87 -0.20
CA SER A 750 43.11 4.40 1.16
C SER A 750 42.02 5.44 1.45
N PHE A 751 41.66 5.60 2.72
CA PHE A 751 40.80 6.67 3.24
C PHE A 751 41.59 7.91 3.69
N SER A 752 42.92 7.87 3.63
CA SER A 752 43.84 8.94 4.05
C SER A 752 44.68 9.47 2.88
N GLU A 753 44.85 10.79 2.80
CA GLU A 753 45.56 11.48 1.71
C GLU A 753 47.08 11.31 1.76
N ASN A 754 47.65 11.06 2.94
CA ASN A 754 49.10 11.13 3.20
C ASN A 754 49.77 9.77 3.46
N GLU A 755 49.07 8.64 3.27
CA GLU A 755 49.65 7.32 3.51
C GLU A 755 50.35 6.75 2.27
N THR A 756 51.50 6.10 2.49
CA THR A 756 52.29 5.43 1.44
C THR A 756 51.73 4.05 1.07
N GLY A 757 50.70 3.57 1.76
CA GLY A 757 50.06 2.26 1.55
C GLY A 757 48.56 2.38 1.32
N ASN A 758 47.94 1.27 0.91
CA ASN A 758 46.48 1.15 0.82
C ASN A 758 45.92 0.57 2.13
N ASP A 759 44.79 1.11 2.57
CA ASP A 759 44.02 0.60 3.71
C ASP A 759 43.28 -0.68 3.34
N VAL A 760 42.80 -0.73 2.09
CA VAL A 760 41.99 -1.81 1.57
C VAL A 760 42.62 -2.33 0.29
N GLN A 761 42.76 -3.64 0.18
CA GLN A 761 43.09 -4.35 -1.06
C GLN A 761 42.29 -5.63 -1.10
N ILE A 762 41.33 -5.70 -2.03
CA ILE A 762 40.45 -6.84 -2.21
C ILE A 762 40.63 -7.41 -3.62
N PRO A 763 40.81 -8.74 -3.75
CA PRO A 763 40.91 -9.37 -5.06
C PRO A 763 39.65 -9.14 -5.90
N LYS A 764 39.83 -9.15 -7.23
CA LYS A 764 38.76 -8.92 -8.22
C LYS A 764 38.75 -10.05 -9.25
N SER A 765 37.54 -10.46 -9.65
CA SER A 765 37.32 -11.41 -10.75
C SER A 765 36.54 -10.75 -11.88
N ALA A 766 36.89 -11.06 -13.14
CA ALA A 766 36.17 -10.57 -14.31
C ALA A 766 34.79 -11.25 -14.49
N LEU A 767 34.57 -12.40 -13.84
CA LEU A 767 33.39 -13.25 -14.03
C LEU A 767 32.51 -13.38 -12.77
N ALA A 768 32.93 -12.80 -11.63
CA ALA A 768 32.25 -12.97 -10.34
C ALA A 768 32.44 -11.73 -9.44
N SER A 769 31.38 -11.36 -8.72
CA SER A 769 31.41 -10.30 -7.70
C SER A 769 31.76 -10.85 -6.32
N VAL A 770 32.26 -10.00 -5.43
CA VAL A 770 32.50 -10.36 -4.03
C VAL A 770 31.16 -10.39 -3.29
N VAL A 771 30.88 -11.48 -2.56
CA VAL A 771 29.59 -11.69 -1.86
C VAL A 771 29.77 -11.55 -0.35
N SER A 772 30.93 -11.93 0.19
CA SER A 772 31.25 -11.78 1.60
C SER A 772 32.76 -11.72 1.82
N ILE A 773 33.17 -11.27 3.00
CA ILE A 773 34.56 -11.23 3.46
C ILE A 773 34.61 -11.82 4.87
N ASP A 774 35.59 -12.68 5.16
CA ASP A 774 35.76 -13.28 6.49
C ASP A 774 36.37 -12.26 7.48
N LEU A 775 35.61 -11.91 8.51
CA LEU A 775 36.00 -10.98 9.59
C LEU A 775 36.26 -11.70 10.92
N SER A 776 36.36 -13.03 10.93
CA SER A 776 36.44 -13.82 12.16
C SER A 776 37.65 -13.52 13.05
N ASN A 777 38.72 -12.94 12.47
CA ASN A 777 39.94 -12.51 13.14
C ASN A 777 40.03 -10.97 13.27
N TYR A 778 38.93 -10.25 13.09
CA TYR A 778 38.90 -8.81 13.23
C TYR A 778 39.00 -8.39 14.69
N GLU A 779 40.03 -7.62 15.03
CA GLU A 779 40.30 -7.16 16.39
C GLU A 779 39.75 -5.74 16.62
N ASP A 780 40.18 -4.80 15.77
CA ASP A 780 39.80 -3.39 15.82
C ASP A 780 39.97 -2.71 14.45
N ALA A 781 39.53 -1.45 14.34
CA ALA A 781 39.53 -0.71 13.09
C ALA A 781 40.92 -0.21 12.65
N LEU A 782 41.87 -0.06 13.56
CA LEU A 782 43.20 0.50 13.29
C LEU A 782 44.20 -0.57 12.88
N THR A 783 43.98 -1.82 13.29
CA THR A 783 44.84 -2.97 12.98
C THR A 783 44.58 -3.48 11.56
N LYS A 784 45.64 -3.58 10.75
CA LYS A 784 45.58 -4.16 9.41
C LYS A 784 45.41 -5.67 9.48
N ILE A 785 44.31 -6.19 8.97
CA ILE A 785 44.00 -7.62 9.01
C ILE A 785 43.92 -8.23 7.61
N THR A 786 44.35 -9.48 7.50
CA THR A 786 44.12 -10.30 6.29
C THR A 786 42.72 -10.88 6.34
N VAL A 787 42.01 -10.79 5.21
CA VAL A 787 40.62 -11.24 5.10
C VAL A 787 40.41 -12.06 3.84
N ALA A 788 39.65 -13.16 3.95
CA ALA A 788 39.32 -14.00 2.82
C ALA A 788 38.04 -13.49 2.14
N ALA A 789 38.14 -13.04 0.88
CA ALA A 789 37.01 -12.59 0.08
C ALA A 789 36.38 -13.77 -0.69
N LYS A 790 35.08 -13.99 -0.50
CA LYS A 790 34.28 -15.01 -1.19
C LYS A 790 33.61 -14.42 -2.41
N PHE A 791 33.78 -15.06 -3.57
CA PHE A 791 33.17 -14.65 -4.83
C PHE A 791 31.86 -15.41 -5.12
N SER A 792 31.02 -14.86 -6.00
CA SER A 792 29.72 -15.45 -6.37
C SER A 792 29.81 -16.82 -7.06
N ASN A 793 30.98 -17.17 -7.61
CA ASN A 793 31.30 -18.48 -8.15
C ASN A 793 31.80 -19.49 -7.09
N GLY A 794 31.86 -19.08 -5.81
CA GLY A 794 32.30 -19.92 -4.69
C GLY A 794 33.81 -19.94 -4.42
N SER A 795 34.64 -19.26 -5.21
CA SER A 795 36.09 -19.18 -4.95
C SER A 795 36.42 -18.20 -3.82
N TYR A 796 37.55 -18.42 -3.14
CA TYR A 796 38.10 -17.54 -2.11
C TYR A 796 39.46 -17.01 -2.54
N GLN A 797 39.72 -15.73 -2.26
CA GLN A 797 41.04 -15.14 -2.39
C GLN A 797 41.28 -14.15 -1.25
N ASP A 798 42.53 -14.09 -0.78
CA ASP A 798 42.90 -13.23 0.34
C ASP A 798 43.12 -11.78 -0.11
N GLY A 799 42.66 -10.87 0.74
CA GLY A 799 42.94 -9.44 0.69
C GLY A 799 43.28 -8.92 2.08
N TYR A 800 43.29 -7.62 2.26
CA TYR A 800 43.40 -7.01 3.58
C TYR A 800 42.51 -5.78 3.71
N ILE A 801 42.17 -5.48 4.95
CA ILE A 801 41.41 -4.29 5.33
C ILE A 801 42.01 -3.65 6.58
N GLN A 802 41.87 -2.33 6.64
CA GLN A 802 42.27 -1.47 7.74
C GLN A 802 41.36 -0.23 7.70
N ASN A 803 41.28 0.50 8.81
CA ASN A 803 40.58 1.79 8.95
C ASN A 803 39.05 1.74 8.79
N ILE A 804 38.45 0.56 9.00
CA ILE A 804 37.00 0.35 9.01
C ILE A 804 36.59 -0.33 10.32
N ASN A 805 35.66 0.27 11.05
CA ASN A 805 35.09 -0.21 12.30
C ASN A 805 33.87 -1.12 12.06
N PHE A 806 34.07 -2.44 12.15
CA PHE A 806 32.98 -3.42 12.03
C PHE A 806 32.28 -3.72 13.37
N CYS A 807 32.72 -3.10 14.47
CA CYS A 807 32.30 -3.41 15.83
C CYS A 807 31.68 -2.21 16.54
N VAL A 808 30.85 -1.46 15.83
CA VAL A 808 30.18 -0.29 16.40
C VAL A 808 29.16 -0.66 17.48
N THR A 809 29.06 0.15 18.52
CA THR A 809 28.06 -0.04 19.58
C THR A 809 26.66 0.39 19.15
N GLU A 810 26.57 1.14 18.06
CA GLU A 810 25.34 1.61 17.43
C GLU A 810 25.60 1.87 15.94
N LEU A 811 24.60 1.68 15.09
CA LEU A 811 24.69 2.17 13.72
C LEU A 811 24.52 3.69 13.75
N SER A 812 25.40 4.42 13.10
CA SER A 812 25.39 5.89 13.01
C SER A 812 24.14 6.46 12.31
N CYS A 813 23.23 5.58 11.89
CA CYS A 813 21.99 5.90 11.20
C CYS A 813 20.75 5.22 11.83
N VAL A 814 20.75 5.04 13.15
CA VAL A 814 19.54 4.70 13.92
C VAL A 814 19.04 5.99 14.55
N SER A 815 17.86 6.44 14.15
CA SER A 815 17.17 7.52 14.87
C SER A 815 15.68 7.25 14.93
N HIS A 816 15.07 7.57 16.06
CA HIS A 816 13.63 7.65 16.22
C HIS A 816 13.17 9.11 16.16
N ILE A 817 12.37 9.40 15.14
CA ILE A 817 11.76 10.72 14.92
C ILE A 817 10.29 10.65 15.30
N ALA A 818 9.88 11.48 16.25
CA ALA A 818 8.46 11.64 16.60
C ALA A 818 7.87 12.88 15.95
N LEU A 819 6.89 12.69 15.08
CA LEU A 819 6.10 13.76 14.50
C LEU A 819 4.87 14.02 15.37
N VAL A 820 4.74 15.25 15.88
CA VAL A 820 3.60 15.69 16.71
C VAL A 820 2.86 16.78 15.96
N LEU A 821 1.62 16.50 15.53
CA LEU A 821 0.90 17.35 14.57
C LEU A 821 -0.33 18.00 15.20
N ASP A 822 -0.50 19.29 14.94
CA ASP A 822 -1.67 20.06 15.35
C ASP A 822 -2.88 19.73 14.47
N GLU A 823 -3.94 19.24 15.12
CA GLU A 823 -5.20 18.86 14.48
C GLU A 823 -6.38 19.70 14.97
N SER A 824 -6.12 20.81 15.67
CA SER A 824 -7.15 21.64 16.29
C SER A 824 -8.08 22.34 15.28
N GLY A 825 -7.77 22.27 13.98
CA GLY A 825 -8.54 22.86 12.89
C GLY A 825 -8.29 24.37 12.71
N SER A 826 -7.36 24.94 13.47
CA SER A 826 -6.86 26.32 13.35
C SER A 826 -6.02 26.53 12.08
N ILE A 827 -5.30 25.48 11.66
CA ILE A 827 -4.51 25.48 10.42
C ILE A 827 -5.45 25.43 9.21
N ALA A 828 -5.31 26.39 8.30
CA ALA A 828 -6.11 26.45 7.08
C ALA A 828 -5.90 25.22 6.18
N THR A 829 -6.94 24.77 5.48
CA THR A 829 -6.89 23.59 4.59
C THR A 829 -5.77 23.68 3.54
N THR A 830 -5.48 24.86 3.02
CA THR A 830 -4.38 25.09 2.06
C THR A 830 -3.01 24.82 2.67
N GLU A 831 -2.83 25.08 3.97
CA GLU A 831 -1.60 24.80 4.70
C GLU A 831 -1.52 23.33 5.11
N PHE A 832 -2.64 22.72 5.53
CA PHE A 832 -2.71 21.28 5.76
C PHE A 832 -2.32 20.48 4.51
N ASN A 833 -2.73 20.90 3.32
CA ASN A 833 -2.33 20.24 2.08
C ASN A 833 -0.82 20.29 1.84
N LYS A 834 -0.15 21.41 2.18
CA LYS A 834 1.32 21.51 2.10
C LYS A 834 1.98 20.57 3.12
N ILE A 835 1.48 20.55 4.36
CA ILE A 835 1.98 19.66 5.42
C ILE A 835 1.82 18.19 5.01
N LYS A 836 0.63 17.77 4.58
CA LYS A 836 0.36 16.40 4.10
C LYS A 836 1.31 15.99 2.99
N LYS A 837 1.49 16.86 1.98
CA LYS A 837 2.40 16.62 0.86
C LYS A 837 3.84 16.38 1.33
N GLN A 838 4.35 17.23 2.23
CA GLN A 838 5.71 17.09 2.77
C GLN A 838 5.90 15.84 3.63
N LEU A 839 4.92 15.50 4.47
CA LEU A 839 5.02 14.33 5.34
C LEU A 839 5.01 13.02 4.54
N LYS A 840 4.17 12.93 3.49
CA LYS A 840 4.18 11.77 2.58
C LYS A 840 5.50 11.63 1.84
N ALA A 841 6.04 12.74 1.33
CA ALA A 841 7.35 12.75 0.68
C ALA A 841 8.47 12.33 1.63
N PHE A 842 8.46 12.82 2.87
CA PHE A 842 9.40 12.43 3.92
C PHE A 842 9.33 10.93 4.24
N VAL A 843 8.14 10.37 4.46
CA VAL A 843 7.96 8.94 4.73
C VAL A 843 8.51 8.08 3.59
N LEU A 844 8.18 8.44 2.34
CA LEU A 844 8.66 7.71 1.15
C LEU A 844 10.17 7.81 0.97
N GLN A 845 10.73 9.01 1.13
CA GLN A 845 12.17 9.23 0.99
C GLN A 845 12.94 8.49 2.07
N GLN A 846 12.49 8.50 3.33
CA GLN A 846 13.14 7.77 4.41
C GLN A 846 12.97 6.26 4.33
N ALA A 847 11.81 5.78 3.86
CA ALA A 847 11.65 4.37 3.51
C ALA A 847 12.64 3.93 2.44
N ALA A 848 12.80 4.74 1.38
CA ALA A 848 13.78 4.47 0.33
C ALA A 848 15.22 4.54 0.86
N THR A 849 15.55 5.48 1.74
CA THR A 849 16.88 5.57 2.38
C THR A 849 17.16 4.37 3.28
N ASN A 850 16.20 3.93 4.09
CA ASN A 850 16.33 2.73 4.93
C ASN A 850 16.59 1.49 4.06
N ASP A 851 15.83 1.32 2.97
CA ASP A 851 15.93 0.14 2.10
C ASP A 851 17.20 0.15 1.23
N THR A 852 17.64 1.32 0.75
CA THR A 852 18.77 1.43 -0.19
C THR A 852 20.11 1.63 0.50
N MET A 853 20.17 2.49 1.53
CA MET A 853 21.38 2.79 2.28
C MET A 853 21.53 1.93 3.53
N GLY A 854 20.53 1.11 3.89
CA GLY A 854 20.59 0.28 5.10
C GLY A 854 20.50 1.07 6.40
N SER A 855 19.91 2.27 6.35
CA SER A 855 19.63 3.05 7.56
C SER A 855 18.50 2.42 8.39
N ASN A 856 18.42 2.82 9.65
CA ASN A 856 17.48 2.31 10.64
C ASN A 856 16.67 3.46 11.25
N ILE A 857 16.07 4.30 10.40
CA ILE A 857 15.20 5.39 10.84
C ILE A 857 13.82 4.82 11.22
N TYR A 858 13.42 5.09 12.47
CA TYR A 858 12.10 4.82 13.00
C TYR A 858 11.31 6.12 13.03
N VAL A 859 10.07 6.08 12.55
CA VAL A 859 9.18 7.23 12.64
C VAL A 859 7.96 6.86 13.46
N SER A 860 7.51 7.78 14.30
CA SER A 860 6.25 7.70 15.01
C SER A 860 5.44 8.97 14.74
N LEU A 861 4.12 8.86 14.85
CA LEU A 861 3.23 9.93 14.47
C LEU A 861 2.07 10.01 15.46
N THR A 862 1.94 11.15 16.14
CA THR A 862 0.85 11.45 17.08
C THR A 862 0.21 12.79 16.76
N GLY A 863 -1.12 12.86 16.84
CA GLY A 863 -1.88 14.10 16.75
C GLY A 863 -2.08 14.73 18.14
N MET A 864 -2.11 16.06 18.20
CA MET A 864 -2.47 16.79 19.42
C MET A 864 -3.97 16.65 19.72
N SER A 865 -4.32 16.63 21.00
CA SER A 865 -5.67 16.35 21.52
C SER A 865 -6.25 17.54 22.29
N ASP A 866 -7.57 17.64 22.34
CA ASP A 866 -8.34 18.80 22.82
C ASP A 866 -8.70 18.79 24.32
N SER A 867 -8.18 17.84 25.10
CA SER A 867 -8.40 17.80 26.56
C SER A 867 -7.32 16.97 27.24
N ASP A 868 -6.99 17.33 28.49
CA ASP A 868 -6.02 16.63 29.35
C ASP A 868 -6.43 15.18 29.68
N GLU A 869 -7.70 14.84 29.49
CA GLU A 869 -8.24 13.49 29.74
C GLU A 869 -8.23 12.58 28.49
N ASN A 870 -7.91 13.13 27.31
CA ASN A 870 -8.16 12.45 26.05
C ASN A 870 -6.91 11.70 25.54
N THR A 871 -6.80 10.45 25.99
CA THR A 871 -5.82 9.47 25.52
C THR A 871 -6.17 9.00 24.10
N ARG A 872 -5.66 9.68 23.07
CA ARG A 872 -5.72 9.20 21.68
C ARG A 872 -5.03 7.83 21.59
N ILE A 873 -5.69 6.84 20.97
CA ILE A 873 -5.12 5.50 20.70
C ILE A 873 -4.72 5.32 19.23
N ASP A 874 -5.12 6.26 18.38
CA ASP A 874 -4.87 6.33 16.94
C ASP A 874 -3.56 7.10 16.67
N PHE A 875 -2.45 6.50 17.07
CA PHE A 875 -1.10 6.99 16.76
C PHE A 875 -0.31 5.89 16.06
N ILE A 876 0.70 6.31 15.29
CA ILE A 876 1.67 5.40 14.72
C ILE A 876 2.80 5.26 15.73
N LYS A 877 2.91 4.07 16.33
CA LYS A 877 4.05 3.68 17.18
C LYS A 877 5.36 3.78 16.38
N PRO A 878 6.53 3.86 17.04
CA PRO A 878 7.82 3.89 16.34
C PRO A 878 7.97 2.67 15.43
N ILE A 879 7.98 2.88 14.10
CA ILE A 879 8.10 1.84 13.09
C ILE A 879 9.28 2.17 12.18
N LYS A 880 10.12 1.18 11.91
CA LYS A 880 11.18 1.31 10.89
C LYS A 880 10.52 1.49 9.53
N LEU A 881 10.82 2.60 8.87
CA LEU A 881 10.28 2.86 7.54
C LEU A 881 10.87 1.87 6.52
N THR A 882 10.03 1.24 5.71
CA THR A 882 10.42 0.41 4.56
C THR A 882 9.48 0.73 3.40
N ASN A 883 9.94 0.58 2.17
CA ASN A 883 9.17 0.86 0.96
C ASN A 883 8.21 -0.30 0.63
N THR A 884 7.56 -0.84 1.66
CA THR A 884 6.53 -1.87 1.54
C THR A 884 5.16 -1.21 1.55
N PRO A 885 4.18 -1.71 0.76
CA PRO A 885 2.83 -1.14 0.76
C PRO A 885 2.20 -1.09 2.15
N LEU A 886 2.51 -2.07 3.02
CA LEU A 886 1.99 -2.12 4.39
C LEU A 886 2.42 -0.91 5.23
N VAL A 887 3.72 -0.60 5.28
CA VAL A 887 4.26 0.50 6.10
C VAL A 887 3.89 1.85 5.49
N ILE A 888 4.00 2.00 4.17
CA ILE A 888 3.68 3.25 3.48
C ILE A 888 2.19 3.60 3.61
N ASN A 889 1.28 2.64 3.44
CA ASN A 889 -0.15 2.89 3.56
C ASN A 889 -0.55 3.24 5.00
N GLN A 890 0.10 2.66 6.00
CA GLN A 890 -0.16 2.99 7.41
C GLN A 890 0.08 4.48 7.70
N PHE A 891 1.20 5.04 7.22
CA PHE A 891 1.49 6.47 7.36
C PHE A 891 0.59 7.34 6.48
N ASN A 892 0.39 6.96 5.21
CA ASN A 892 -0.45 7.74 4.30
C ASN A 892 -1.90 7.86 4.79
N ASN A 893 -2.48 6.77 5.28
CA ASN A 893 -3.85 6.76 5.80
C ASN A 893 -4.01 7.70 7.01
N TRP A 894 -3.03 7.70 7.92
CA TRP A 894 -3.03 8.63 9.06
C TRP A 894 -2.89 10.08 8.58
N ILE A 895 -1.92 10.35 7.69
CA ILE A 895 -1.65 11.71 7.15
C ILE A 895 -2.85 12.25 6.37
N ASP A 896 -3.56 11.40 5.62
CA ASP A 896 -4.77 11.81 4.88
C ASP A 896 -5.90 12.24 5.80
N GLY A 897 -5.99 11.62 6.99
CA GLY A 897 -6.90 11.98 8.06
C GLY A 897 -6.55 13.28 8.81
N LEU A 898 -5.34 13.84 8.61
CA LEU A 898 -4.90 15.04 9.32
C LEU A 898 -5.87 16.21 9.10
N GLY A 899 -6.34 16.80 10.22
CA GLY A 899 -7.31 17.89 10.24
C GLY A 899 -8.78 17.46 10.14
N LEU A 900 -9.08 16.15 10.15
CA LEU A 900 -10.43 15.57 10.11
C LEU A 900 -10.67 14.69 11.34
N ARG A 901 -11.04 15.27 12.47
CA ARG A 901 -11.39 14.49 13.66
C ARG A 901 -12.83 13.99 13.60
N ASN A 902 -13.03 12.67 13.55
CA ASN A 902 -14.35 12.02 13.50
C ASN A 902 -15.29 12.56 12.39
N GLY A 903 -14.71 12.97 11.24
CA GLY A 903 -15.49 13.49 10.11
C GLY A 903 -16.14 14.86 10.33
N LYS A 904 -15.71 15.64 11.34
CA LYS A 904 -16.21 17.00 11.62
C LYS A 904 -15.10 18.06 11.44
N ILE A 905 -15.43 19.17 10.77
CA ILE A 905 -14.52 20.33 10.51
C ILE A 905 -14.47 21.31 11.69
N LYS A 906 -15.15 21.06 12.82
CA LYS A 906 -15.20 22.02 13.92
C LYS A 906 -13.99 21.87 14.85
N GLY A 907 -13.08 22.84 14.74
CA GLY A 907 -12.03 23.10 15.71
C GLY A 907 -12.58 23.34 17.12
N ILE A 908 -11.79 22.95 18.11
CA ILE A 908 -12.23 22.74 19.48
C ILE A 908 -11.72 23.87 20.39
N SER A 909 -12.52 24.12 21.44
CA SER A 909 -12.45 25.11 22.52
C SER A 909 -11.17 25.92 22.69
N ALA A 910 -11.34 27.23 22.88
CA ALA A 910 -10.34 28.17 23.35
C ALA A 910 -9.97 27.92 24.84
N SER A 911 -9.74 26.69 25.28
CA SER A 911 -9.45 26.34 26.68
C SER A 911 -8.72 25.00 26.83
N SER A 912 -8.06 24.52 25.77
CA SER A 912 -7.51 23.15 25.71
C SER A 912 -5.98 23.16 25.73
N ASP A 913 -5.35 22.34 26.59
CA ASP A 913 -3.88 22.17 26.71
C ASP A 913 -3.28 21.25 25.63
N TYR A 914 -3.50 21.56 24.35
CA TYR A 914 -3.27 20.58 23.27
C TYR A 914 -1.80 20.28 22.98
N TRP A 915 -0.85 21.20 23.22
CA TRP A 915 0.59 20.88 23.12
C TRP A 915 1.00 19.80 24.13
N ARG A 916 0.46 19.84 25.34
CA ARG A 916 0.79 18.88 26.40
C ARG A 916 0.48 17.45 25.98
N SER A 917 -0.74 17.21 25.49
CA SER A 917 -1.19 15.87 25.08
C SER A 917 -0.31 15.24 24.00
N GLY A 918 0.11 16.01 22.99
CA GLY A 918 0.96 15.53 21.90
C GLY A 918 2.41 15.27 22.36
N LEU A 919 2.96 16.17 23.17
CA LEU A 919 4.34 16.06 23.67
C LEU A 919 4.49 14.95 24.73
N GLU A 920 3.52 14.79 25.63
CA GLU A 920 3.47 13.65 26.57
C GLU A 920 3.40 12.31 25.82
N GLY A 921 2.57 12.23 24.77
CA GLY A 921 2.50 11.07 23.89
C GLY A 921 3.86 10.72 23.29
N ALA A 922 4.57 11.69 22.73
CA ALA A 922 5.91 11.50 22.16
C ALA A 922 6.94 11.03 23.20
N LEU A 923 6.91 11.57 24.42
CA LEU A 923 7.80 11.15 25.51
C LEU A 923 7.43 9.77 26.07
N SER A 924 6.20 9.29 25.88
CA SER A 924 5.70 8.02 26.42
C SER A 924 6.05 6.77 25.60
N TYR A 925 6.56 6.94 24.37
CA TYR A 925 6.89 5.80 23.51
C TYR A 925 7.94 4.85 24.13
N SER A 926 7.86 3.57 23.74
CA SER A 926 8.76 2.51 24.22
C SER A 926 10.18 2.67 23.67
N MET A 927 10.30 3.05 22.39
CA MET A 927 11.54 3.60 21.83
C MET A 927 11.51 5.10 22.10
N LYS A 928 12.54 5.64 22.73
CA LYS A 928 12.63 7.08 23.00
C LYS A 928 13.05 7.80 21.72
N PRO A 929 12.38 8.90 21.34
CA PRO A 929 12.80 9.68 20.19
C PRO A 929 14.13 10.37 20.49
N ASP A 930 14.99 10.48 19.48
CA ASP A 930 16.14 11.39 19.53
C ASP A 930 15.67 12.83 19.24
N VAL A 931 14.66 12.93 18.37
CA VAL A 931 14.10 14.18 17.89
C VAL A 931 12.57 14.13 17.88
N VAL A 932 11.96 15.17 18.42
CA VAL A 932 10.52 15.43 18.32
C VAL A 932 10.31 16.65 17.43
N ILE A 933 9.56 16.51 16.35
CA ILE A 933 9.19 17.61 15.46
C ILE A 933 7.71 17.91 15.66
N MET A 934 7.43 19.05 16.27
CA MET A 934 6.10 19.57 16.52
C MET A 934 5.67 20.52 15.40
N ILE A 935 4.56 20.23 14.71
CA ILE A 935 3.98 21.12 13.69
C ILE A 935 2.70 21.75 14.23
N THR A 936 2.65 23.07 14.42
CA THR A 936 1.53 23.76 15.09
C THR A 936 1.38 25.21 14.65
N ASP A 937 0.21 25.82 14.85
CA ASP A 937 0.02 27.25 14.67
C ASP A 937 -0.20 28.04 15.98
N GLY A 938 0.11 27.47 17.15
CA GLY A 938 0.04 28.16 18.44
C GLY A 938 -0.44 27.24 19.57
N CYS A 939 -0.55 27.75 20.80
CA CYS A 939 -1.10 27.02 21.95
C CYS A 939 -1.90 27.91 22.86
N GLN A 940 -3.13 27.51 23.17
CA GLN A 940 -3.81 28.00 24.36
C GLN A 940 -3.58 27.01 25.50
N THR A 941 -3.31 27.48 26.71
CA THR A 941 -3.19 26.57 27.86
C THR A 941 -3.75 27.17 29.15
N ALA A 942 -4.46 26.35 29.92
CA ALA A 942 -4.92 26.64 31.27
C ALA A 942 -3.91 26.13 32.34
N ASP A 943 -3.11 25.10 32.04
CA ASP A 943 -2.04 24.58 32.92
C ASP A 943 -0.62 24.90 32.40
N VAL A 944 -0.26 26.18 32.47
CA VAL A 944 1.10 26.66 32.13
C VAL A 944 2.18 25.92 32.93
N SER A 945 1.91 25.59 34.19
CA SER A 945 2.87 24.89 35.07
C SER A 945 3.14 23.46 34.58
N GLY A 946 2.08 22.74 34.20
CA GLY A 946 2.16 21.41 33.59
C GLY A 946 2.90 21.45 32.26
N LEU A 947 2.57 22.40 31.37
CA LEU A 947 3.26 22.55 30.10
C LEU A 947 4.75 22.89 30.27
N LYS A 948 5.12 23.79 31.19
CA LYS A 948 6.53 24.05 31.54
C LYS A 948 7.23 22.79 32.05
N THR A 949 6.53 21.93 32.79
CA THR A 949 7.09 20.67 33.29
C THR A 949 7.37 19.69 32.15
N ILE A 950 6.47 19.58 31.17
CA ILE A 950 6.69 18.77 29.96
C ILE A 950 7.81 19.32 29.09
N MET A 951 7.91 20.64 28.94
CA MET A 951 9.00 21.28 28.18
C MET A 951 10.39 20.97 28.75
N ARG A 952 10.53 20.73 30.07
CA ARG A 952 11.79 20.27 30.70
C ARG A 952 12.17 18.84 30.34
N GLY A 953 11.27 18.07 29.74
CA GLY A 953 11.53 16.73 29.22
C GLY A 953 12.37 16.70 27.95
N PHE A 954 12.70 17.86 27.38
CA PHE A 954 13.47 17.99 26.13
C PHE A 954 14.83 18.67 26.34
N ASN A 955 15.82 18.30 25.53
CA ASN A 955 17.16 18.85 25.54
C ASN A 955 17.26 20.14 24.70
N ASN A 956 16.45 21.15 25.05
CA ASN A 956 16.46 22.44 24.35
C ASN A 956 17.22 23.53 25.12
N ALA A 957 17.69 23.25 26.34
CA ALA A 957 18.27 24.24 27.25
C ALA A 957 19.80 24.15 27.29
N PRO A 958 20.51 25.27 27.48
CA PRO A 958 21.93 25.21 27.80
C PRO A 958 22.16 24.38 29.08
N GLY A 959 22.83 23.24 28.98
CA GLY A 959 23.11 22.34 30.11
C GLY A 959 22.00 21.34 30.45
N SER A 960 20.96 21.18 29.62
CA SER A 960 20.03 20.05 29.75
C SER A 960 20.72 18.72 29.47
N ASN A 961 20.13 17.64 29.96
CA ASN A 961 20.66 16.29 29.79
C ASN A 961 20.71 15.93 28.29
N PRO A 962 21.90 15.64 27.73
CA PRO A 962 22.05 15.34 26.31
C PRO A 962 21.30 14.07 25.87
N ASN A 963 20.90 13.22 26.83
CA ASN A 963 20.14 11.99 26.57
C ASN A 963 18.62 12.21 26.45
N LEU A 964 18.12 13.45 26.57
CA LEU A 964 16.72 13.78 26.33
C LEU A 964 16.49 14.15 24.86
N PRO A 965 15.31 13.86 24.30
CA PRO A 965 14.97 14.24 22.93
C PRO A 965 15.12 15.74 22.70
N HIS A 966 15.54 16.14 21.51
CA HIS A 966 15.48 17.55 21.11
C HIS A 966 14.11 17.87 20.51
N LEU A 967 13.47 18.96 20.93
CA LEU A 967 12.20 19.43 20.37
C LEU A 967 12.41 20.50 19.29
N TYR A 968 11.96 20.24 18.07
CA TYR A 968 11.84 21.23 17.00
C TYR A 968 10.39 21.65 16.81
N VAL A 969 10.14 22.93 16.54
CA VAL A 969 8.77 23.46 16.40
C VAL A 969 8.59 24.19 15.07
N VAL A 970 7.87 23.58 14.15
CA VAL A 970 7.51 24.17 12.85
C VAL A 970 6.15 24.84 12.99
N GLY A 971 6.08 26.17 12.93
CA GLY A 971 4.78 26.86 13.13
C GLY A 971 4.61 28.26 12.56
N ILE A 972 3.35 28.70 12.44
CA ILE A 972 2.98 30.00 11.84
C ILE A 972 3.44 31.14 12.77
N GLU A 973 4.16 32.14 12.24
CA GLU A 973 4.64 33.31 12.99
C GLU A 973 3.51 34.12 13.63
N LYS A 974 2.31 34.04 13.05
CA LYS A 974 1.09 34.63 13.58
C LYS A 974 0.36 33.78 14.63
N GLY A 975 1.01 32.73 15.12
CA GLY A 975 0.41 31.82 16.07
C GLY A 975 0.07 32.46 17.40
N PHE A 976 -1.02 31.99 17.99
CA PHE A 976 -1.60 32.55 19.20
C PHE A 976 -1.11 31.80 20.43
N TYR A 977 -0.78 32.53 21.50
CA TYR A 977 -0.67 31.97 22.84
C TYR A 977 -1.66 32.66 23.75
N VAL A 978 -2.41 31.95 24.57
CA VAL A 978 -3.37 32.55 25.52
C VAL A 978 -3.12 31.94 26.90
N ASP A 979 -2.83 32.80 27.87
CA ASP A 979 -2.68 32.49 29.28
C ASP A 979 -3.84 33.17 30.01
N GLU A 980 -4.65 32.41 30.77
CA GLU A 980 -5.82 32.94 31.48
C GLU A 980 -5.46 33.60 32.83
N ASN A 981 -4.18 33.64 33.22
CA ASN A 981 -3.75 34.17 34.51
C ASN A 981 -3.24 35.63 34.48
N PHE A 982 -3.53 36.37 35.55
CA PHE A 982 -3.04 37.74 35.75
C PHE A 982 -1.57 37.75 36.25
N TYR A 983 -0.62 38.13 35.41
CA TYR A 983 0.80 38.34 35.80
C TYR A 983 1.16 39.81 36.01
N THR A 984 2.12 40.06 36.89
CA THR A 984 2.57 41.41 37.29
C THR A 984 3.83 41.91 36.57
N ASN A 985 4.49 41.09 35.73
CA ASN A 985 5.80 41.43 35.14
C ASN A 985 5.72 41.63 33.62
N LYS A 986 6.23 42.78 33.15
CA LYS A 986 5.89 43.36 31.83
C LYS A 986 6.65 42.77 30.63
N ASP A 987 7.82 42.19 30.88
CA ASP A 987 8.80 41.88 29.83
C ASP A 987 8.90 40.39 29.46
N SER A 988 8.08 39.51 30.07
CA SER A 988 8.20 38.05 29.94
C SER A 988 6.95 37.35 29.41
N ASP A 989 5.75 37.93 29.57
CA ASP A 989 4.49 37.33 29.12
C ASP A 989 4.09 37.86 27.73
N PRO A 990 3.91 36.99 26.71
CA PRO A 990 3.48 37.40 25.38
C PRO A 990 2.07 38.02 25.33
N ASN A 991 1.22 37.89 26.36
CA ASN A 991 -0.18 38.33 26.38
C ASN A 991 -0.46 39.66 27.10
N LEU A 992 0.56 40.30 27.68
CA LEU A 992 0.34 41.52 28.47
C LEU A 992 0.17 42.77 27.57
N THR A 993 -1.06 43.20 27.28
CA THR A 993 -1.35 44.49 26.62
C THR A 993 -1.85 45.54 27.61
N GLN A 994 -1.29 46.77 27.56
CA GLN A 994 -1.73 47.89 28.40
C GLN A 994 -3.10 48.41 27.96
N GLY A 995 -4.10 48.27 28.83
CA GLY A 995 -5.15 49.28 28.97
C GLY A 995 -6.44 49.13 28.17
N ILE A 996 -6.77 47.96 27.61
CA ILE A 996 -8.13 47.71 27.08
C ILE A 996 -8.58 46.29 27.44
N LEU A 997 -9.73 46.18 28.12
CA LEU A 997 -10.51 44.96 28.34
C LEU A 997 -11.13 44.45 27.02
N THR A 998 -10.28 44.12 26.06
CA THR A 998 -10.67 43.36 24.87
C THR A 998 -9.62 42.29 24.64
N ASN A 999 -10.07 41.05 24.45
CA ASN A 999 -9.27 39.85 24.18
C ASN A 999 -8.41 40.01 22.92
N THR A 1000 -7.35 40.82 22.97
CA THR A 1000 -6.40 40.99 21.88
C THR A 1000 -5.25 40.02 22.07
N VAL A 1001 -5.30 38.94 21.29
CA VAL A 1001 -4.29 37.89 21.24
C VAL A 1001 -3.03 38.41 20.55
N THR A 1002 -1.87 38.27 21.20
CA THR A 1002 -0.60 38.71 20.61
C THR A 1002 0.06 37.56 19.86
N THR A 1003 0.39 37.78 18.60
CA THR A 1003 0.84 36.75 17.66
C THR A 1003 2.37 36.63 17.62
N HIS A 1004 2.98 35.84 18.51
CA HIS A 1004 4.45 35.64 18.51
C HIS A 1004 4.86 34.29 19.11
N LEU A 1005 4.81 33.21 18.33
CA LEU A 1005 5.25 31.86 18.72
C LEU A 1005 6.62 31.84 19.43
N ALA A 1006 7.59 32.59 18.92
CA ALA A 1006 8.91 32.71 19.51
C ALA A 1006 8.91 33.30 20.93
N LYS A 1007 8.02 34.26 21.23
CA LYS A 1007 7.90 34.85 22.58
C LYS A 1007 7.26 33.85 23.55
N SER A 1008 6.24 33.13 23.09
CA SER A 1008 5.57 32.10 23.89
C SER A 1008 6.50 30.97 24.28
N LEU A 1009 7.35 30.53 23.35
CA LEU A 1009 8.33 29.48 23.65
C LEU A 1009 9.46 29.97 24.55
N LYS A 1010 9.95 31.21 24.39
CA LYS A 1010 10.87 31.83 25.35
C LYS A 1010 10.31 31.81 26.78
N TYR A 1011 9.01 32.15 26.92
CA TYR A 1011 8.32 32.13 28.20
C TYR A 1011 8.17 30.71 28.79
N LEU A 1012 7.87 29.70 27.97
CA LEU A 1012 7.71 28.32 28.43
C LEU A 1012 9.03 27.64 28.78
N PHE A 1013 10.12 27.99 28.09
CA PHE A 1013 11.46 27.45 28.35
C PHE A 1013 12.28 28.29 29.37
N ASP A 1014 11.75 29.41 29.85
CA ASP A 1014 12.46 30.35 30.72
C ASP A 1014 13.81 30.85 30.14
N TYR A 1015 13.90 31.08 28.82
CA TYR A 1015 15.15 31.50 28.14
C TYR A 1015 15.34 33.01 28.00
N PRO A 1016 16.58 33.53 28.15
CA PRO A 1016 16.91 34.91 27.82
C PRO A 1016 16.96 35.13 26.30
N ASP A 1017 16.70 36.37 25.86
CA ASP A 1017 16.58 36.77 24.45
C ASP A 1017 17.78 36.42 23.56
N THR A 1018 18.96 36.30 24.16
CA THR A 1018 20.24 36.09 23.46
C THR A 1018 20.48 34.65 23.00
N ILE A 1019 19.66 33.69 23.44
CA ILE A 1019 19.87 32.24 23.23
C ILE A 1019 18.97 31.68 22.12
N PHE A 1020 17.99 32.47 21.62
CA PHE A 1020 17.04 32.02 20.61
C PHE A 1020 17.59 32.23 19.17
N PRO A 1021 17.67 31.19 18.32
CA PRO A 1021 18.29 31.27 16.99
C PRO A 1021 17.47 32.05 15.94
N LYS A 1022 18.13 32.39 14.81
CA LYS A 1022 17.50 33.01 13.64
C LYS A 1022 16.81 31.97 12.76
N SER A 1023 15.78 32.39 12.02
CA SER A 1023 14.94 31.59 11.13
C SER A 1023 15.66 31.08 9.86
N ASP A 1024 16.64 30.18 9.98
CA ASP A 1024 17.16 29.41 8.82
C ASP A 1024 17.12 27.88 9.01
N ILE A 1025 16.44 27.18 8.08
CA ILE A 1025 16.21 25.73 8.11
C ILE A 1025 17.51 24.92 7.87
N ASN A 1026 18.56 25.58 7.38
CA ASN A 1026 19.87 24.98 7.15
C ASN A 1026 20.72 24.90 8.42
N GLN A 1027 20.17 25.29 9.59
CA GLN A 1027 20.87 25.36 10.88
C GLN A 1027 20.30 24.36 11.91
N PHE A 1028 19.70 23.27 11.46
CA PHE A 1028 19.17 22.19 12.31
C PHE A 1028 20.30 21.33 12.94
N ASP A 1029 21.41 21.95 13.33
CA ASP A 1029 22.48 21.29 14.06
C ASP A 1029 22.08 21.22 15.55
N SER A 1030 22.51 20.14 16.23
CA SER A 1030 22.20 19.85 17.62
C SER A 1030 22.38 21.07 18.55
N GLY A 1031 21.26 21.60 19.06
CA GLY A 1031 21.27 22.61 20.13
C GLY A 1031 20.56 23.94 19.83
N THR A 1032 19.93 24.11 18.67
CA THR A 1032 19.27 25.37 18.31
C THR A 1032 17.79 25.21 17.96
N TYR A 1033 16.93 25.93 18.68
CA TYR A 1033 15.51 26.06 18.34
C TYR A 1033 15.33 26.58 16.91
N PHE A 1034 14.50 25.89 16.13
CA PHE A 1034 14.08 26.36 14.83
C PHE A 1034 12.57 26.50 14.75
N GLY A 1035 12.10 27.70 14.39
CA GLY A 1035 10.74 27.97 13.94
C GLY A 1035 10.79 28.81 12.66
N HIS A 1036 10.29 28.25 11.56
CA HIS A 1036 10.16 28.98 10.29
C HIS A 1036 8.86 29.80 10.30
N PRO A 1037 8.84 31.08 9.89
CA PRO A 1037 7.72 31.98 10.11
C PRO A 1037 6.39 31.61 9.41
N ASN A 1038 6.41 30.68 8.46
CA ASN A 1038 5.20 30.18 7.81
C ASN A 1038 5.47 28.87 7.05
N PHE A 1039 4.39 28.18 6.71
CA PHE A 1039 4.39 26.94 5.93
C PHE A 1039 4.65 27.13 4.43
N SER A 1040 4.95 28.35 3.94
CA SER A 1040 5.06 28.61 2.50
C SER A 1040 6.21 27.83 1.84
N LEU A 1041 7.30 27.59 2.57
CA LEU A 1041 8.43 26.80 2.07
C LEU A 1041 8.15 25.30 2.06
N LEU A 1042 7.23 24.81 2.90
CA LEU A 1042 6.72 23.43 2.77
C LEU A 1042 5.99 23.21 1.44
N GLY A 1043 5.60 24.29 0.74
CA GLY A 1043 5.05 24.23 -0.61
C GLY A 1043 6.07 24.43 -1.74
N SER A 1044 7.31 24.86 -1.45
CA SER A 1044 8.25 25.29 -2.50
C SER A 1044 8.94 24.14 -3.24
N ASP A 1045 8.99 22.94 -2.66
CA ASP A 1045 9.52 21.73 -3.29
C ASP A 1045 8.77 20.51 -2.75
N ASN A 1046 8.64 19.44 -3.54
CA ASN A 1046 8.02 18.18 -3.12
C ASN A 1046 8.74 17.52 -1.94
N THR A 1047 10.07 17.67 -1.83
CA THR A 1047 10.88 17.03 -0.78
C THR A 1047 11.50 18.03 0.21
N TYR A 1048 11.06 19.30 0.20
CA TYR A 1048 11.67 20.38 1.00
C TYR A 1048 11.91 20.00 2.47
N PHE A 1049 10.88 19.48 3.14
CA PHE A 1049 10.95 19.12 4.55
C PHE A 1049 11.97 18.00 4.79
N SER A 1050 11.93 16.95 3.97
CA SER A 1050 12.82 15.80 4.10
C SER A 1050 14.27 16.15 3.75
N ASP A 1051 14.48 16.95 2.71
CA ASP A 1051 15.79 17.42 2.29
C ASP A 1051 16.44 18.28 3.37
N LYS A 1052 15.67 19.14 4.05
CA LYS A 1052 16.23 19.99 5.09
C LYS A 1052 16.57 19.25 6.36
N LEU A 1053 15.80 18.22 6.71
CA LEU A 1053 16.21 17.31 7.77
C LEU A 1053 17.49 16.54 7.39
N ALA A 1054 17.65 16.15 6.12
CA ALA A 1054 18.83 15.44 5.65
C ALA A 1054 20.08 16.34 5.56
N ASP A 1055 19.93 17.57 5.06
CA ASP A 1055 20.97 18.61 5.04
C ASP A 1055 21.49 18.92 6.45
N SER A 1056 20.64 18.77 7.46
CA SER A 1056 20.95 18.99 8.88
C SER A 1056 21.41 17.77 9.66
N GLU A 1057 21.61 16.65 8.99
CA GLU A 1057 22.07 15.40 9.60
C GLU A 1057 21.13 14.81 10.68
N ILE A 1058 19.88 15.29 10.79
CA ILE A 1058 18.85 14.74 11.70
C ILE A 1058 18.31 13.41 11.20
N VAL A 1059 18.18 13.28 9.87
CA VAL A 1059 17.77 12.04 9.22
C VAL A 1059 18.89 11.54 8.33
N CYS A 1060 18.90 10.23 8.13
CA CYS A 1060 19.84 9.61 7.21
C CYS A 1060 19.45 9.87 5.75
N GLY A 1061 20.46 9.74 4.90
CA GLY A 1061 20.32 9.88 3.46
C GLY A 1061 20.81 11.22 2.96
N THR A 1062 20.96 11.31 1.65
CA THR A 1062 21.20 12.59 0.97
C THR A 1062 19.86 13.19 0.57
N SER A 1063 19.76 14.51 0.63
CA SER A 1063 18.69 15.28 -0.01
C SER A 1063 18.42 14.75 -1.41
N ALA A 1064 17.14 14.70 -1.79
CA ALA A 1064 16.70 14.16 -3.05
C ALA A 1064 17.54 14.78 -4.16
N LYS A 1065 18.04 13.94 -5.08
CA LYS A 1065 18.81 14.42 -6.22
C LYS A 1065 17.83 15.19 -7.10
N LYS A 1066 17.74 16.48 -6.84
CA LYS A 1066 17.06 17.41 -7.72
C LYS A 1066 17.86 17.40 -9.00
N ASP A 1067 17.20 17.16 -10.13
CA ASP A 1067 17.81 17.31 -11.45
C ASP A 1067 18.05 18.81 -11.72
N PHE A 1068 18.86 19.42 -10.86
CA PHE A 1068 19.74 20.49 -11.22
C PHE A 1068 20.90 19.80 -11.94
N CYS A 1069 20.68 19.41 -13.18
CA CYS A 1069 21.80 18.95 -13.97
C CYS A 1069 22.74 20.14 -14.13
N ASP A 1070 23.87 20.13 -13.43
CA ASP A 1070 24.88 21.20 -13.49
C ASP A 1070 25.42 21.40 -14.93
N ASP A 1071 25.10 20.48 -15.87
CA ASP A 1071 25.46 20.61 -17.28
C ASP A 1071 24.47 20.03 -18.33
N CYS A 1072 23.17 19.89 -18.02
CA CYS A 1072 22.18 19.47 -19.03
C CYS A 1072 21.35 20.67 -19.46
N LEU A 1073 21.60 21.17 -20.68
CA LEU A 1073 20.61 21.78 -21.57
C LEU A 1073 19.72 22.92 -21.06
N SER A 1074 19.89 23.47 -19.85
CA SER A 1074 19.13 24.61 -19.36
C SER A 1074 19.78 25.94 -19.76
N PHE A 1075 18.96 26.93 -20.10
CA PHE A 1075 19.42 28.29 -20.42
C PHE A 1075 20.29 28.89 -19.29
N LYS A 1076 21.57 29.15 -19.59
CA LYS A 1076 22.51 29.88 -18.71
C LYS A 1076 22.55 31.35 -19.18
N PRO A 1077 21.84 32.28 -18.52
CA PRO A 1077 21.86 33.70 -18.91
C PRO A 1077 23.28 34.26 -18.75
N GLU A 1078 23.83 34.90 -19.79
CA GLU A 1078 25.09 35.64 -19.67
C GLU A 1078 24.81 37.06 -19.15
N PRO A 1079 25.23 37.43 -17.93
CA PRO A 1079 24.95 38.74 -17.39
C PRO A 1079 25.55 39.85 -18.26
N GLY A 1080 24.74 40.85 -18.57
CA GLY A 1080 25.15 41.99 -19.41
C GLY A 1080 25.06 41.76 -20.92
N LYS A 1081 24.67 40.57 -21.40
CA LYS A 1081 24.42 40.31 -22.83
C LYS A 1081 22.98 40.63 -23.25
N GLU A 1082 22.79 40.92 -24.53
CA GLU A 1082 21.47 41.17 -25.12
C GLU A 1082 20.89 39.90 -25.74
N TYR A 1083 19.59 39.70 -25.49
CA TYR A 1083 18.79 38.57 -25.97
C TYR A 1083 17.51 39.09 -26.63
N LEU A 1084 16.91 38.25 -27.47
CA LEU A 1084 15.61 38.47 -28.08
C LEU A 1084 14.62 37.40 -27.58
N LEU A 1085 13.49 37.84 -27.03
CA LEU A 1085 12.30 37.02 -26.82
C LEU A 1085 11.48 37.03 -28.12
N SER A 1086 11.03 35.86 -28.56
CA SER A 1086 10.04 35.67 -29.62
C SER A 1086 9.00 34.65 -29.15
N ALA A 1087 7.71 34.94 -29.30
CA ALA A 1087 6.62 34.01 -29.01
C ALA A 1087 5.37 34.34 -29.83
N TRP A 1088 4.38 33.45 -29.78
CA TRP A 1088 3.04 33.67 -30.31
C TRP A 1088 1.99 33.58 -29.22
N VAL A 1089 0.98 34.45 -29.29
CA VAL A 1089 -0.15 34.45 -28.35
C VAL A 1089 -1.49 34.55 -29.06
N LYS A 1090 -2.52 33.96 -28.47
CA LYS A 1090 -3.90 34.03 -28.95
C LYS A 1090 -4.85 34.27 -27.79
N GLU A 1091 -5.81 35.16 -27.99
CA GLU A 1091 -6.97 35.32 -27.12
C GLU A 1091 -8.21 34.73 -27.81
N GLU A 1092 -9.02 33.96 -27.07
CA GLU A 1092 -10.32 33.50 -27.57
C GLU A 1092 -11.42 34.53 -27.30
N LEU A 1093 -11.47 35.52 -28.18
CA LEU A 1093 -12.46 36.60 -28.17
C LEU A 1093 -13.54 36.39 -29.24
N PHE A 1094 -14.78 36.76 -28.91
CA PHE A 1094 -15.90 36.81 -29.87
C PHE A 1094 -15.82 38.01 -30.83
N ALA A 1095 -14.93 38.98 -30.58
CA ALA A 1095 -14.76 40.20 -31.39
C ALA A 1095 -13.33 40.29 -31.94
N GLN A 1096 -13.20 40.71 -33.21
CA GLN A 1096 -11.90 40.88 -33.86
C GLN A 1096 -11.21 42.15 -33.33
N VAL A 1097 -10.16 41.98 -32.52
CA VAL A 1097 -9.35 43.08 -31.98
C VAL A 1097 -8.12 43.35 -32.85
N LYS A 1098 -7.55 44.55 -32.75
CA LYS A 1098 -6.30 44.90 -33.46
C LYS A 1098 -5.05 44.42 -32.73
N THR A 1099 -5.14 44.19 -31.43
CA THR A 1099 -4.05 43.72 -30.57
C THR A 1099 -4.63 43.01 -29.35
N TYR A 1100 -3.98 41.92 -28.96
CA TYR A 1100 -4.20 41.16 -27.74
C TYR A 1100 -3.49 41.85 -26.58
N GLU A 1101 -4.26 42.31 -25.59
CA GLU A 1101 -3.76 43.08 -24.44
C GLU A 1101 -3.66 42.26 -23.15
N ASN A 1102 -4.29 41.09 -23.13
CA ASN A 1102 -4.41 40.18 -21.98
C ASN A 1102 -3.20 39.24 -21.77
N PRO A 1103 -2.57 38.64 -22.81
CA PRO A 1103 -1.37 37.83 -22.64
C PRO A 1103 -0.20 38.72 -22.23
N VAL A 1104 0.39 38.42 -21.07
CA VAL A 1104 1.64 39.03 -20.62
C VAL A 1104 2.66 37.93 -20.38
N ILE A 1105 3.79 38.00 -21.08
CA ILE A 1105 4.96 37.15 -20.81
C ILE A 1105 5.91 37.95 -19.92
N LYS A 1106 6.12 37.49 -18.69
CA LYS A 1106 6.99 38.15 -17.73
C LYS A 1106 8.28 37.37 -17.53
N ILE A 1107 9.40 37.96 -17.93
CA ILE A 1107 10.74 37.45 -17.69
C ILE A 1107 11.16 37.90 -16.30
N VAL A 1108 11.55 36.99 -15.44
CA VAL A 1108 11.98 37.30 -14.06
C VAL A 1108 13.44 36.89 -13.89
N PHE A 1109 14.24 37.78 -13.31
CA PHE A 1109 15.68 37.59 -13.15
C PHE A 1109 16.00 37.26 -11.69
N TYR A 1110 16.81 36.23 -11.44
CA TYR A 1110 17.12 35.74 -10.09
C TYR A 1110 18.63 35.70 -9.83
N ASN A 1111 19.03 36.00 -8.59
CA ASN A 1111 20.43 35.94 -8.15
C ASN A 1111 20.77 34.61 -7.46
N ASN A 1112 19.89 33.61 -7.54
CA ASN A 1112 20.04 32.31 -6.90
C ASN A 1112 19.43 31.22 -7.79
N LYS A 1113 20.10 30.06 -7.87
CA LYS A 1113 19.72 28.90 -8.70
C LYS A 1113 18.68 27.97 -8.07
N GLU A 1114 18.47 28.02 -6.76
CA GLU A 1114 17.80 26.94 -6.00
C GLU A 1114 16.32 27.17 -5.65
N ALA A 1115 15.74 28.35 -5.91
CA ALA A 1115 14.31 28.58 -5.66
C ALA A 1115 13.75 29.78 -6.43
N LEU A 1116 13.15 29.51 -7.60
CA LEU A 1116 12.64 30.51 -8.55
C LEU A 1116 11.41 31.30 -8.05
N ASP A 1117 10.80 30.94 -6.92
CA ASP A 1117 9.60 31.63 -6.41
C ASP A 1117 9.84 32.43 -5.11
N ILE A 1118 11.10 32.51 -4.66
CA ILE A 1118 11.43 33.28 -3.45
C ILE A 1118 11.61 34.76 -3.81
N LYS A 1119 10.73 35.60 -3.26
CA LYS A 1119 10.68 37.04 -3.52
C LYS A 1119 12.00 37.78 -3.20
N SER A 1120 12.80 37.30 -2.23
CA SER A 1120 14.10 37.88 -1.88
C SER A 1120 15.22 37.55 -2.86
N HIS A 1121 15.05 36.54 -3.72
CA HIS A 1121 16.03 36.19 -4.77
C HIS A 1121 15.71 36.82 -6.13
N LYS A 1122 14.53 37.42 -6.27
CA LYS A 1122 14.14 38.15 -7.47
C LYS A 1122 14.91 39.48 -7.54
N ILE A 1123 15.73 39.62 -8.57
CA ILE A 1123 16.50 40.83 -8.85
C ILE A 1123 15.61 41.86 -9.55
N ASP A 1124 14.92 41.43 -10.61
CA ASP A 1124 14.15 42.30 -11.49
C ASP A 1124 13.12 41.47 -12.28
N SER A 1125 12.21 42.12 -13.01
CA SER A 1125 11.38 41.47 -14.02
C SER A 1125 10.97 42.39 -15.15
N LEU A 1126 10.87 41.83 -16.35
CA LEU A 1126 10.40 42.48 -17.57
C LEU A 1126 9.07 41.87 -18.02
N SER A 1127 8.02 42.67 -18.11
CA SER A 1127 6.74 42.26 -18.70
C SER A 1127 6.70 42.62 -20.19
N VAL A 1128 6.34 41.65 -21.02
CA VAL A 1128 6.27 41.77 -22.48
C VAL A 1128 4.86 41.44 -22.94
N LYS A 1129 4.29 42.31 -23.78
CA LYS A 1129 2.95 42.15 -24.37
C LYS A 1129 3.06 41.86 -25.86
N ALA A 1130 1.97 41.39 -26.46
CA ALA A 1130 1.87 41.20 -27.90
C ALA A 1130 2.08 42.52 -28.66
N SER A 1131 2.76 42.43 -29.80
CA SER A 1131 3.08 43.56 -30.66
C SER A 1131 3.06 43.13 -32.12
N GLY A 1132 2.35 43.85 -32.99
CA GLY A 1132 2.28 43.58 -34.44
C GLY A 1132 0.87 43.25 -34.92
N ASN A 1133 0.74 42.77 -36.15
CA ASN A 1133 -0.56 42.39 -36.71
C ASN A 1133 -0.99 40.98 -36.24
N ILE A 1134 -2.31 40.75 -36.13
CA ILE A 1134 -2.88 39.43 -35.87
C ILE A 1134 -2.98 38.68 -37.21
N ILE A 1135 -2.39 37.48 -37.29
CA ILE A 1135 -2.36 36.62 -38.48
C ILE A 1135 -2.89 35.24 -38.07
N ASP A 1136 -3.93 34.76 -38.74
CA ASP A 1136 -4.61 33.48 -38.43
C ASP A 1136 -4.99 33.31 -36.95
N GLY A 1137 -5.43 34.39 -36.31
CA GLY A 1137 -5.84 34.40 -34.90
C GLY A 1137 -4.70 34.44 -33.89
N TRP A 1138 -3.43 34.47 -34.31
CA TRP A 1138 -2.26 34.59 -33.45
C TRP A 1138 -1.59 35.96 -33.63
N GLN A 1139 -1.08 36.52 -32.54
CA GLN A 1139 -0.28 37.74 -32.55
C GLN A 1139 1.11 37.46 -32.01
N ARG A 1140 2.12 38.08 -32.62
CA ARG A 1140 3.51 37.89 -32.23
C ARG A 1140 3.86 38.69 -30.98
N VAL A 1141 4.77 38.16 -30.17
CA VAL A 1141 5.42 38.84 -29.06
C VAL A 1141 6.91 38.87 -29.36
N VAL A 1142 7.50 40.08 -29.47
CA VAL A 1142 8.94 40.23 -29.75
C VAL A 1142 9.52 41.31 -28.86
N GLN A 1143 10.59 41.01 -28.12
CA GLN A 1143 11.24 42.00 -27.26
C GLN A 1143 12.74 41.74 -27.13
N LYS A 1144 13.56 42.76 -27.43
CA LYS A 1144 14.98 42.77 -27.09
C LYS A 1144 15.16 43.18 -25.63
N PHE A 1145 16.01 42.47 -24.90
CA PHE A 1145 16.29 42.78 -23.50
C PHE A 1145 17.72 42.40 -23.12
N LYS A 1146 18.22 43.01 -22.05
CA LYS A 1146 19.56 42.78 -21.52
C LYS A 1146 19.47 42.04 -20.19
N ILE A 1147 20.32 41.05 -19.98
CA ILE A 1147 20.39 40.33 -18.70
C ILE A 1147 21.01 41.22 -17.62
N PRO A 1148 20.37 41.44 -16.46
CA PRO A 1148 20.96 42.15 -15.33
C PRO A 1148 22.25 41.47 -14.80
N ILE A 1149 23.21 42.27 -14.33
CA ILE A 1149 24.59 41.83 -13.99
C ILE A 1149 24.66 40.72 -12.93
N ASN A 1150 23.71 40.66 -12.00
CA ASN A 1150 23.71 39.68 -10.90
C ASN A 1150 22.83 38.45 -11.18
N THR A 1151 22.35 38.29 -12.41
CA THR A 1151 21.44 37.20 -12.78
C THR A 1151 22.18 35.88 -12.86
N ILE A 1152 21.78 34.91 -12.04
CA ILE A 1152 22.26 33.53 -12.09
C ILE A 1152 21.30 32.67 -12.93
N THR A 1153 20.00 32.96 -12.89
CA THR A 1153 18.98 32.24 -13.67
C THR A 1153 17.79 33.14 -14.00
N ILE A 1154 16.99 32.77 -15.01
CA ILE A 1154 15.75 33.47 -15.35
C ILE A 1154 14.54 32.53 -15.29
N GLY A 1155 13.39 33.07 -14.94
CA GLY A 1155 12.09 32.40 -15.01
C GLY A 1155 11.16 33.09 -16.00
N ILE A 1156 10.21 32.34 -16.56
CA ILE A 1156 9.12 32.86 -17.39
C ILE A 1156 7.81 32.68 -16.62
N GLN A 1157 7.09 33.76 -16.41
CA GLN A 1157 5.75 33.77 -15.84
C GLN A 1157 4.77 34.19 -16.92
N LEU A 1158 3.79 33.33 -17.20
CA LEU A 1158 2.74 33.58 -18.18
C LEU A 1158 1.50 34.07 -17.43
N GLU A 1159 1.14 35.32 -17.65
CA GLU A 1159 0.03 35.98 -16.98
C GLU A 1159 -1.11 36.20 -17.99
N ASN A 1160 -2.31 35.75 -17.62
CA ASN A 1160 -3.55 36.17 -18.28
C ASN A 1160 -4.15 37.33 -17.49
N SER A 1161 -4.12 38.53 -18.06
CA SER A 1161 -4.63 39.75 -17.40
C SER A 1161 -6.17 39.89 -17.47
N SER A 1162 -6.87 38.94 -18.08
CA SER A 1162 -8.33 38.92 -18.22
C SER A 1162 -9.02 38.09 -17.15
N SER A 1163 -10.22 38.52 -16.73
CA SER A 1163 -11.09 37.79 -15.78
C SER A 1163 -12.06 36.80 -16.46
N GLY A 1164 -11.89 36.49 -17.74
CA GLY A 1164 -12.86 35.65 -18.46
C GLY A 1164 -12.50 35.21 -19.88
N VAL A 1165 -11.31 35.59 -20.39
CA VAL A 1165 -10.89 35.28 -21.77
C VAL A 1165 -9.75 34.27 -21.72
N PRO A 1166 -9.89 33.06 -22.29
CA PRO A 1166 -8.80 32.11 -22.41
C PRO A 1166 -7.65 32.68 -23.26
N VAL A 1167 -6.42 32.47 -22.77
CA VAL A 1167 -5.20 32.93 -23.44
C VAL A 1167 -4.30 31.72 -23.69
N TYR A 1168 -3.77 31.65 -24.91
CA TYR A 1168 -2.86 30.62 -25.36
C TYR A 1168 -1.51 31.24 -25.66
N PHE A 1169 -0.44 30.54 -25.26
CA PHE A 1169 0.93 30.89 -25.59
C PHE A 1169 1.55 29.73 -26.38
N ASP A 1170 2.34 30.06 -27.38
CA ASP A 1170 2.99 29.09 -28.24
C ASP A 1170 4.41 29.58 -28.61
N ASP A 1171 5.30 28.64 -28.87
CA ASP A 1171 6.63 28.89 -29.45
C ASP A 1171 7.48 29.95 -28.72
N ILE A 1172 7.45 29.94 -27.37
CA ILE A 1172 8.22 30.91 -26.57
C ILE A 1172 9.71 30.59 -26.63
N ARG A 1173 10.48 31.44 -27.30
CA ARG A 1173 11.90 31.29 -27.57
C ARG A 1173 12.72 32.48 -27.06
N ILE A 1174 13.89 32.21 -26.48
CA ILE A 1174 14.89 33.22 -26.14
C ILE A 1174 16.21 32.88 -26.84
N HIS A 1175 16.82 33.84 -27.53
CA HIS A 1175 18.10 33.65 -28.21
C HIS A 1175 19.06 34.85 -28.05
N PRO A 1176 20.37 34.61 -27.98
CA PRO A 1176 21.37 35.69 -27.89
C PRO A 1176 21.48 36.45 -29.22
N LEU A 1177 21.66 37.78 -29.15
CA LEU A 1177 21.87 38.61 -30.35
C LEU A 1177 23.31 38.53 -30.91
N GLN A 1178 24.25 37.96 -30.16
CA GLN A 1178 25.67 37.82 -30.53
C GLN A 1178 26.18 36.43 -30.11
N GLY A 1179 26.70 35.62 -31.04
CA GLY A 1179 27.30 34.29 -30.75
C GLY A 1179 26.71 33.13 -31.56
N SER A 1180 27.28 31.92 -31.42
CA SER A 1180 26.82 30.71 -32.13
C SER A 1180 25.43 30.28 -31.66
N ILE A 1181 24.63 29.84 -32.64
CA ILE A 1181 23.17 29.69 -32.62
C ILE A 1181 22.74 28.57 -31.66
N LYS A 1182 22.43 28.91 -30.40
CA LYS A 1182 21.61 28.05 -29.53
C LYS A 1182 20.35 28.81 -29.14
N SER A 1183 19.22 28.35 -29.67
CA SER A 1183 17.89 28.81 -29.31
C SER A 1183 17.39 28.01 -28.10
N PHE A 1184 16.64 28.65 -27.21
CA PHE A 1184 16.06 28.00 -26.04
C PHE A 1184 14.55 28.10 -26.09
N VAL A 1185 13.86 26.98 -25.91
CA VAL A 1185 12.40 26.82 -25.96
C VAL A 1185 11.88 26.63 -24.54
N TYR A 1186 10.77 27.29 -24.21
CA TYR A 1186 10.08 27.09 -22.94
C TYR A 1186 9.35 25.74 -22.92
N ASP A 1187 9.66 24.91 -21.92
CA ASP A 1187 8.95 23.67 -21.65
C ASP A 1187 7.83 23.90 -20.62
N PRO A 1188 6.56 23.69 -20.99
CA PRO A 1188 5.42 23.89 -20.12
C PRO A 1188 5.27 22.82 -19.02
N GLU A 1189 5.89 21.64 -19.13
CA GLU A 1189 5.84 20.60 -18.10
C GLU A 1189 6.84 20.87 -16.97
N THR A 1190 8.05 21.32 -17.33
CA THR A 1190 9.10 21.61 -16.34
C THR A 1190 9.16 23.07 -15.91
N PHE A 1191 8.37 23.96 -16.56
CA PHE A 1191 8.39 25.43 -16.37
C PHE A 1191 9.77 26.06 -16.59
N LYS A 1192 10.60 25.47 -17.47
CA LYS A 1192 12.01 25.86 -17.69
C LYS A 1192 12.30 26.15 -19.15
N LEU A 1193 13.35 26.94 -19.42
CA LEU A 1193 13.89 27.12 -20.77
C LEU A 1193 14.94 26.03 -21.05
N MET A 1194 14.68 25.25 -22.10
CA MET A 1194 15.54 24.15 -22.55
C MET A 1194 16.22 24.52 -23.87
N ALA A 1195 17.49 24.15 -24.02
CA ALA A 1195 18.22 24.29 -25.27
C ALA A 1195 17.60 23.37 -26.31
N GLU A 1196 17.31 23.91 -27.50
CA GLU A 1196 16.90 23.12 -28.66
C GLU A 1196 18.09 22.20 -28.99
N LEU A 1197 17.95 20.89 -28.72
CA LEU A 1197 18.96 19.89 -29.03
C LEU A 1197 19.21 19.90 -30.55
N ASP A 1198 20.49 19.95 -30.96
CA ASP A 1198 20.88 19.75 -32.36
C ASP A 1198 20.26 18.44 -32.88
N GLU A 1199 19.18 18.53 -33.68
CA GLU A 1199 18.78 17.47 -34.61
C GLU A 1199 19.79 17.38 -35.77
N ASN A 1200 21.07 17.25 -35.47
CA ASN A 1200 22.09 16.98 -36.47
C ASN A 1200 22.11 15.49 -36.78
N ASN A 1201 21.20 15.08 -37.67
CA ASN A 1201 21.56 14.06 -38.66
C ASN A 1201 21.06 14.34 -40.08
N TYR A 1202 20.42 15.48 -40.36
CA TYR A 1202 20.17 15.96 -41.73
C TYR A 1202 20.17 17.49 -41.78
N GLY A 1203 20.76 18.07 -42.83
CA GLY A 1203 20.85 19.52 -43.05
C GLY A 1203 19.47 20.17 -43.03
N THR A 1204 19.14 20.80 -41.89
CA THR A 1204 17.89 21.52 -41.68
C THR A 1204 18.21 23.01 -41.76
N PHE A 1205 17.63 23.68 -42.75
CA PHE A 1205 17.86 25.10 -42.99
C PHE A 1205 16.64 25.91 -42.53
N TYR A 1206 16.90 26.92 -41.70
CA TYR A 1206 15.93 27.86 -41.19
C TYR A 1206 16.01 29.16 -41.99
N GLU A 1207 14.92 29.54 -42.66
CA GLU A 1207 14.81 30.79 -43.41
C GLU A 1207 14.11 31.82 -42.50
N TYR A 1208 14.78 32.93 -42.17
CA TYR A 1208 14.23 34.00 -41.33
C TYR A 1208 13.90 35.25 -42.17
N ASP A 1209 12.85 35.98 -41.81
CA ASP A 1209 12.52 37.27 -42.43
C ASP A 1209 13.46 38.39 -41.93
N ASN A 1210 13.39 39.55 -42.57
CA ASN A 1210 14.21 40.72 -42.25
C ASN A 1210 13.93 41.32 -40.86
N GLU A 1211 12.92 40.81 -40.15
CA GLU A 1211 12.56 41.17 -38.78
C GLU A 1211 12.94 40.04 -37.78
N GLY A 1212 13.63 38.99 -38.24
CA GLY A 1212 14.11 37.86 -37.43
C GLY A 1212 13.06 36.81 -37.12
N GLY A 1213 11.92 36.78 -37.82
CA GLY A 1213 10.90 35.73 -37.72
C GLY A 1213 11.20 34.51 -38.58
N LEU A 1214 11.00 33.30 -38.06
CA LEU A 1214 11.19 32.07 -38.83
C LEU A 1214 10.08 31.93 -39.88
N VAL A 1215 10.45 31.85 -41.16
CA VAL A 1215 9.56 31.82 -42.33
C VAL A 1215 9.40 30.42 -42.91
N ARG A 1216 10.48 29.60 -42.94
CA ARG A 1216 10.47 28.23 -43.50
C ARG A 1216 11.50 27.32 -42.85
N VAL A 1217 11.16 26.04 -42.71
CA VAL A 1217 12.09 24.95 -42.40
C VAL A 1217 12.22 24.04 -43.63
N LYS A 1218 13.44 23.87 -44.14
CA LYS A 1218 13.75 22.98 -45.29
C LYS A 1218 14.62 21.83 -44.81
N LYS A 1219 14.19 20.59 -45.08
CA LYS A 1219 14.93 19.36 -44.74
C LYS A 1219 15.42 18.69 -46.02
N GLU A 1220 16.73 18.51 -46.14
CA GLU A 1220 17.36 17.82 -47.26
C GLU A 1220 17.43 16.32 -46.98
N THR A 1221 16.94 15.49 -47.91
CA THR A 1221 17.00 14.03 -47.82
C THR A 1221 17.59 13.46 -49.10
N GLU A 1222 18.07 12.20 -49.08
CA GLU A 1222 18.62 11.51 -50.27
C GLU A 1222 17.63 11.47 -51.46
N ASN A 1223 16.33 11.71 -51.22
CA ASN A 1223 15.27 11.76 -52.23
C ASN A 1223 14.81 13.19 -52.61
N GLY A 1224 15.60 14.23 -52.30
CA GLY A 1224 15.34 15.64 -52.63
C GLY A 1224 14.81 16.49 -51.46
N ILE A 1225 14.70 17.81 -51.69
CA ILE A 1225 14.25 18.83 -50.71
C ILE A 1225 12.75 18.70 -50.48
N ARG A 1226 12.33 18.48 -49.22
CA ARG A 1226 10.92 18.56 -48.82
C ARG A 1226 10.67 19.73 -47.87
N THR A 1227 9.55 20.44 -48.08
CA THR A 1227 9.10 21.52 -47.20
C THR A 1227 8.18 20.92 -46.15
N ILE A 1228 8.48 21.10 -44.87
CA ILE A 1228 7.62 20.67 -43.76
C ILE A 1228 6.81 21.90 -43.33
N GLN A 1229 5.49 21.78 -43.25
CA GLN A 1229 4.62 22.78 -42.65
C GLN A 1229 4.26 22.25 -41.25
N GLU A 1230 4.73 22.92 -40.20
CA GLU A 1230 4.57 22.45 -38.82
C GLU A 1230 3.14 22.65 -38.30
N THR A 1231 2.68 21.67 -37.51
CA THR A 1231 1.45 21.66 -36.73
C THR A 1231 1.66 22.33 -35.37
N ARG A 1232 0.84 23.33 -35.03
CA ARG A 1232 0.93 24.14 -33.80
C ARG A 1232 0.36 23.40 -32.59
N SER A 1233 1.06 23.40 -31.45
CA SER A 1233 0.61 22.80 -30.18
C SER A 1233 0.56 23.85 -29.07
N GLY A 1234 -0.57 24.53 -28.91
CA GLY A 1234 -0.71 25.59 -27.90
C GLY A 1234 -0.86 25.04 -26.47
N SER A 1235 -0.15 25.65 -25.51
CA SER A 1235 -0.40 25.44 -24.07
C SER A 1235 -1.47 26.43 -23.58
N ALA A 1236 -2.55 25.93 -22.97
CA ALA A 1236 -3.66 26.76 -22.49
C ALA A 1236 -3.46 27.18 -21.03
N ILE A 1237 -3.63 28.46 -20.71
CA ILE A 1237 -3.65 28.95 -19.32
C ILE A 1237 -5.07 29.42 -18.98
N ASN A 1238 -5.81 28.55 -18.30
CA ASN A 1238 -7.14 28.85 -17.80
C ASN A 1238 -7.09 29.49 -16.41
N ILE A 1239 -8.09 30.34 -16.17
CA ILE A 1239 -8.24 31.24 -15.02
C ILE A 1239 -8.31 30.41 -13.73
N LYS A 1240 -7.66 30.89 -12.65
CA LYS A 1240 -7.93 30.40 -11.29
C LYS A 1240 -9.44 30.56 -11.00
N PRO A 1241 -10.13 29.55 -10.44
CA PRO A 1241 -11.52 29.71 -10.02
C PRO A 1241 -11.69 30.82 -8.97
#